data_AF-A0A139RMT6-F1
#
_entry.id   AF-A0A139RMT6-F1
#
_cell.length_a   1.000
_cell.length_b   1.000
_cell.length_c   1.000
_cell.angle_alpha   90.00
_cell.angle_beta   90.00
_cell.angle_gamma   90.00
#
_symmetry.space_group_name_H-M   'P 1'
#
loop_
_entity.id
_entity.type
_entity.pdbx_description
1 polymer ?
#
loop_
_entity_poly.entity_id
_entity_poly.type
_entity_poly.pdbx_seq_one_letter_code
_entity_poly.pdbx_strand_id
1 'polypeptide(L)'
;MTSEEVQTRSYLFKYADLEKKLPEGAILTEKEDIFESGRNGRPNREGINSYRIPALLKTDKGTLLAGADQRRLHHSDWGDIAMVVRRSENKGHTWGDKIVLTNLRDNPDALDPEAPSPLNIDMVLVQDPTTKRIFSIYDMFPEGRAVFGMPEHPEKVYEQAGEKVYQILYKRGESGYYTIREEGIVYDPHHQKTDYRVVVHPKDAAYKDKGDLYQGQNLIGNIYFAHSTKNPFRVARTSYLWLSYSDDDGKTWSAPRDITATVRKDWMKFLGTGPGTGIVLRTGPYKGRILVPVYTTNAHSHLSGSQSSRLIYSDDHGETWHAGNAVNDYRWEGNQQLHSSTMNHSSAQNTESTVVQLNNGLVKLFMRGLKGDLQVATSRDGGVTWEKTIKRYPQVKDVYVQMSAIHTMYEDKEYILLSNAGGPKRENGLVHLARVEENGELTWLKHNPIQSGKFAYNSLQELGNGEYGLLYEHADGNQNDYTLSYKKFNWDFLTKERISPKEAKVKYAIEKWPGILAMEFDSEVLVNKAPTLQLANGKTATFMTQYDTKTLLFTIDPEDMGQKVTGLAEGAIESMHNLPVSVAGTKLSNGMNGSEVAVHEVPEFTGGVNGEEAAVHEIPEYTGPLGTAGEAPAPTVEKPEFTGGVNAVEAAVHELPEYTGGVNAADAAVHEFAEYKGTDSLVTLAAEDYTYKAPLAQQTLPDTGNKESGLLTSLGLTAFFLGLFAIGKKREK
;
A
#
# COMPACT_ATOMS: atom_id res chain seq x y z
N MET A 1 -43.25 17.56 19.86
CA MET A 1 -42.01 16.80 19.63
C MET A 1 -41.05 17.15 20.74
N THR A 2 -40.43 16.16 21.38
CA THR A 2 -39.38 16.39 22.39
C THR A 2 -38.09 16.83 21.71
N SER A 3 -37.15 17.45 22.43
CA SER A 3 -35.84 17.82 21.87
C SER A 3 -35.07 16.61 21.33
N GLU A 4 -35.28 15.44 21.94
CA GLU A 4 -34.69 14.17 21.54
C GLU A 4 -35.34 13.59 20.27
N GLU A 5 -36.67 13.72 20.11
CA GLU A 5 -37.37 13.42 18.85
C GLU A 5 -36.94 14.37 17.73
N VAL A 6 -36.77 15.65 18.03
CA VAL A 6 -36.27 16.64 17.07
C VAL A 6 -34.83 16.31 16.69
N GLN A 7 -33.97 15.92 17.62
CA GLN A 7 -32.58 15.57 17.35
C GLN A 7 -32.46 14.26 16.55
N THR A 8 -33.28 13.25 16.87
CA THR A 8 -33.35 11.98 16.13
C THR A 8 -33.88 12.17 14.72
N ARG A 9 -34.95 12.97 14.57
CA ARG A 9 -35.48 13.35 13.24
C ARG A 9 -34.49 14.23 12.49
N SER A 10 -33.82 15.18 13.15
CA SER A 10 -32.78 16.04 12.54
C SER A 10 -31.54 15.26 12.11
N TYR A 11 -31.27 14.09 12.71
CA TYR A 11 -30.18 13.21 12.29
C TYR A 11 -30.46 12.57 10.91
N LEU A 12 -31.73 12.35 10.55
CA LEU A 12 -32.15 11.97 9.18
C LEU A 12 -31.99 13.12 8.17
N PHE A 13 -31.79 14.36 8.64
CA PHE A 13 -31.77 15.57 7.80
C PHE A 13 -30.39 16.24 7.73
N LYS A 14 -29.29 15.53 8.05
CA LYS A 14 -27.97 16.03 7.65
C LYS A 14 -27.89 15.98 6.13
N TYR A 15 -27.93 17.15 5.49
CA TYR A 15 -27.57 17.33 4.09
C TYR A 15 -26.14 16.81 3.90
N ALA A 16 -26.01 15.59 3.37
CA ALA A 16 -24.77 15.16 2.75
C ALA A 16 -24.62 15.93 1.43
N ASP A 17 -23.41 16.27 1.00
CA ASP A 17 -23.25 16.82 -0.36
C ASP A 17 -23.72 15.79 -1.39
N LEU A 18 -24.43 16.24 -2.43
CA LEU A 18 -24.88 15.39 -3.53
C LEU A 18 -23.69 14.62 -4.12
N GLU A 19 -23.74 13.30 -4.07
CA GLU A 19 -22.67 12.44 -4.54
C GLU A 19 -22.47 12.61 -6.06
N LYS A 20 -21.31 13.16 -6.44
CA LYS A 20 -20.99 13.37 -7.86
C LYS A 20 -20.55 12.08 -8.52
N LYS A 21 -21.15 11.77 -9.68
CA LYS A 21 -20.87 10.59 -10.49
C LYS A 21 -19.61 10.75 -11.32
N LEU A 22 -19.00 9.62 -11.69
CA LEU A 22 -17.90 9.60 -12.65
C LEU A 22 -18.41 10.07 -14.02
N PRO A 23 -17.63 10.88 -14.76
CA PRO A 23 -17.97 11.25 -16.12
C PRO A 23 -17.81 10.07 -17.08
N GLU A 24 -18.44 10.15 -18.24
CA GLU A 24 -18.31 9.14 -19.28
C GLU A 24 -16.84 8.92 -19.69
N GLY A 25 -16.45 7.65 -19.80
CA GLY A 25 -15.07 7.23 -20.06
C GLY A 25 -14.17 7.16 -18.82
N ALA A 26 -14.53 7.79 -17.70
CA ALA A 26 -13.76 7.69 -16.46
C ALA A 26 -13.94 6.31 -15.81
N ILE A 27 -12.81 5.67 -15.53
CA ILE A 27 -12.73 4.40 -14.83
C ILE A 27 -12.15 4.67 -13.44
N LEU A 28 -12.85 4.17 -12.44
CA LEU A 28 -12.35 3.95 -11.09
C LEU A 28 -12.98 2.64 -10.62
N THR A 29 -12.16 1.60 -10.44
CA THR A 29 -12.67 0.31 -9.99
C THR A 29 -13.13 0.38 -8.54
N GLU A 30 -14.01 -0.55 -8.17
CA GLU A 30 -14.30 -0.83 -6.77
C GLU A 30 -13.03 -1.24 -6.02
N LYS A 31 -13.10 -1.10 -4.70
CA LYS A 31 -12.02 -1.49 -3.79
C LYS A 31 -11.89 -3.02 -3.76
N GLU A 32 -10.72 -3.54 -4.10
CA GLU A 32 -10.38 -4.95 -3.95
C GLU A 32 -9.39 -5.15 -2.80
N ASP A 33 -9.70 -5.99 -1.82
CA ASP A 33 -8.80 -6.22 -0.67
C ASP A 33 -7.74 -7.27 -1.02
N ILE A 34 -6.46 -6.86 -0.98
CA ILE A 34 -5.32 -7.70 -1.38
C ILE A 34 -4.73 -8.42 -0.18
N PHE A 35 -4.61 -7.70 0.93
CA PHE A 35 -4.18 -8.21 2.22
C PHE A 35 -5.20 -7.82 3.29
N GLU A 36 -6.07 -8.75 3.64
CA GLU A 36 -7.16 -8.53 4.59
C GLU A 36 -6.65 -8.61 6.03
N SER A 37 -6.83 -7.54 6.80
CA SER A 37 -6.59 -7.57 8.25
C SER A 37 -7.66 -8.35 9.01
N GLY A 38 -7.38 -8.58 10.29
CA GLY A 38 -8.40 -9.06 11.22
C GLY A 38 -9.49 -8.01 11.47
N ARG A 39 -10.47 -8.36 12.31
CA ARG A 39 -11.60 -7.48 12.66
C ARG A 39 -11.78 -7.42 14.17
N ASN A 40 -12.18 -6.27 14.69
CA ASN A 40 -12.48 -6.01 16.11
C ASN A 40 -11.35 -6.45 17.07
N GLY A 41 -10.10 -6.17 16.70
CA GLY A 41 -8.90 -6.52 17.46
C GLY A 41 -8.51 -8.00 17.36
N ARG A 42 -9.29 -8.84 16.69
CA ARG A 42 -8.99 -10.27 16.52
C ARG A 42 -8.21 -10.50 15.22
N PRO A 43 -7.35 -11.54 15.15
CA PRO A 43 -6.70 -11.92 13.91
C PRO A 43 -7.69 -12.35 12.81
N ASN A 44 -7.24 -12.29 11.55
CA ASN A 44 -7.95 -12.83 10.40
C ASN A 44 -7.90 -14.38 10.37
N ARG A 45 -8.40 -14.99 9.29
CA ARG A 45 -8.44 -16.45 9.11
C ARG A 45 -7.07 -17.12 9.07
N GLU A 46 -6.01 -16.37 8.78
CA GLU A 46 -4.62 -16.82 8.73
C GLU A 46 -3.87 -16.56 10.05
N GLY A 47 -4.57 -16.07 11.09
CA GLY A 47 -3.93 -15.71 12.35
C GLY A 47 -3.15 -14.40 12.32
N ILE A 48 -3.38 -13.54 11.32
CA ILE A 48 -2.70 -12.24 11.16
C ILE A 48 -3.61 -11.11 11.67
N ASN A 49 -3.09 -10.25 12.55
CA ASN A 49 -3.83 -9.11 13.07
C ASN A 49 -3.97 -7.98 12.04
N SER A 50 -2.86 -7.60 11.40
CA SER A 50 -2.76 -6.35 10.62
C SER A 50 -1.85 -6.53 9.40
N TYR A 51 -2.15 -5.81 8.32
CA TYR A 51 -1.23 -5.59 7.22
C TYR A 51 -0.99 -4.10 7.05
N ARG A 52 0.25 -3.71 6.77
CA ARG A 52 0.63 -2.30 6.60
C ARG A 52 1.66 -2.13 5.51
N ILE A 53 1.91 -0.88 5.17
CA ILE A 53 3.06 -0.47 4.34
C ILE A 53 3.06 -1.08 2.93
N PRO A 54 2.13 -0.61 2.06
CA PRO A 54 2.01 -1.11 0.69
C PRO A 54 3.18 -0.67 -0.21
N ALA A 55 3.66 -1.59 -1.02
CA ALA A 55 4.54 -1.34 -2.16
C ALA A 55 3.94 -1.96 -3.43
N LEU A 56 3.72 -1.20 -4.49
CA LEU A 56 3.18 -1.69 -5.75
C LEU A 56 4.23 -1.52 -6.84
N LEU A 57 4.59 -2.61 -7.51
CA LEU A 57 5.55 -2.61 -8.61
C LEU A 57 4.93 -3.29 -9.82
N LYS A 58 4.98 -2.63 -10.98
CA LYS A 58 4.76 -3.28 -12.27
C LYS A 58 6.09 -3.74 -12.85
N THR A 59 6.18 -5.01 -13.18
CA THR A 59 7.40 -5.59 -13.76
C THR A 59 7.42 -5.43 -15.28
N ASP A 60 8.57 -5.69 -15.89
CA ASP A 60 8.76 -5.72 -17.34
C ASP A 60 7.84 -6.72 -18.05
N LYS A 61 7.41 -7.79 -17.36
CA LYS A 61 6.43 -8.76 -17.87
C LYS A 61 4.98 -8.29 -17.77
N GLY A 62 4.74 -7.13 -17.16
CA GLY A 62 3.39 -6.60 -16.90
C GLY A 62 2.74 -7.18 -15.65
N THR A 63 3.42 -8.03 -14.90
CA THR A 63 2.99 -8.52 -13.59
C THR A 63 2.92 -7.36 -12.60
N LEU A 64 1.89 -7.33 -11.76
CA LEU A 64 1.84 -6.47 -10.58
C LEU A 64 2.28 -7.25 -9.35
N LEU A 65 3.26 -6.72 -8.63
CA LEU A 65 3.66 -7.16 -7.30
C LEU A 65 3.09 -6.19 -6.26
N ALA A 66 2.26 -6.71 -5.36
CA ALA A 66 1.79 -5.99 -4.19
C ALA A 66 2.56 -6.50 -2.96
N GLY A 67 3.47 -5.70 -2.43
CA GLY A 67 4.23 -5.95 -1.21
C GLY A 67 3.59 -5.34 0.04
N ALA A 68 3.82 -5.95 1.19
CA ALA A 68 3.26 -5.55 2.48
C ALA A 68 4.09 -6.03 3.67
N ASP A 69 3.94 -5.34 4.79
CA ASP A 69 4.21 -5.87 6.12
C ASP A 69 3.06 -6.78 6.56
N GLN A 70 3.35 -8.04 6.86
CA GLN A 70 2.42 -8.93 7.54
C GLN A 70 2.67 -8.88 9.04
N ARG A 71 1.85 -8.12 9.78
CA ARG A 71 2.02 -7.89 11.22
C ARG A 71 1.13 -8.84 12.01
N ARG A 72 1.71 -9.95 12.47
CA ARG A 72 0.92 -11.06 13.05
C ARG A 72 0.22 -10.67 14.35
N LEU A 73 0.93 -10.00 15.26
CA LEU A 73 0.46 -9.75 16.62
C LEU A 73 -0.47 -8.54 16.72
N HIS A 74 -0.07 -7.42 16.11
CA HIS A 74 -0.74 -6.13 16.23
C HIS A 74 -0.27 -5.15 15.14
N HIS A 75 -0.91 -3.99 15.04
CA HIS A 75 -0.62 -2.99 14.00
C HIS A 75 0.60 -2.09 14.25
N SER A 76 1.25 -2.18 15.41
CA SER A 76 2.41 -1.35 15.77
C SER A 76 3.65 -1.65 14.94
N ASP A 77 4.64 -0.76 14.97
CA ASP A 77 5.87 -0.84 14.16
C ASP A 77 6.94 -1.75 14.80
N TRP A 78 6.53 -2.90 15.36
CA TRP A 78 7.37 -3.93 15.95
C TRP A 78 6.60 -5.27 16.08
N GLY A 79 7.24 -6.29 16.66
CA GLY A 79 6.65 -7.63 16.83
C GLY A 79 7.02 -8.56 15.69
N ASP A 80 6.28 -9.66 15.55
CA ASP A 80 6.43 -10.59 14.41
C ASP A 80 5.88 -9.94 13.14
N ILE A 81 6.80 -9.50 12.28
CA ILE A 81 6.52 -8.85 11.00
C ILE A 81 7.29 -9.55 9.89
N ALA A 82 6.53 -10.12 8.95
CA ALA A 82 7.08 -10.74 7.74
C ALA A 82 6.98 -9.78 6.54
N MET A 83 7.98 -9.84 5.66
CA MET A 83 7.91 -9.18 4.34
C MET A 83 7.21 -10.13 3.36
N VAL A 84 6.09 -9.70 2.78
CA VAL A 84 5.29 -10.55 1.89
C VAL A 84 4.94 -9.83 0.60
N VAL A 85 4.70 -10.60 -0.46
CA VAL A 85 4.14 -10.11 -1.72
C VAL A 85 2.99 -11.00 -2.22
N ARG A 86 2.08 -10.43 -3.02
CA ARG A 86 1.17 -11.17 -3.91
C ARG A 86 1.42 -10.74 -5.36
N ARG A 87 1.20 -11.66 -6.30
CA ARG A 87 1.39 -11.43 -7.74
C ARG A 87 0.04 -11.36 -8.46
N SER A 88 -0.10 -10.45 -9.40
CA SER A 88 -1.21 -10.44 -10.37
C SER A 88 -0.67 -10.37 -11.78
N GLU A 89 -1.08 -11.30 -12.64
CA GLU A 89 -0.66 -11.39 -14.04
C GLU A 89 -1.72 -10.79 -15.00
N ASN A 90 -2.77 -10.18 -14.44
CA ASN A 90 -3.90 -9.60 -15.17
C ASN A 90 -4.24 -8.20 -14.64
N LYS A 91 -3.23 -7.34 -14.45
CA LYS A 91 -3.39 -5.92 -14.06
C LYS A 91 -4.21 -5.69 -12.77
N GLY A 92 -4.16 -6.66 -11.86
CA GLY A 92 -4.83 -6.58 -10.56
C GLY A 92 -6.27 -7.05 -10.55
N HIS A 93 -6.76 -7.77 -11.57
CA HIS A 93 -8.10 -8.38 -11.56
C HIS A 93 -8.20 -9.61 -10.66
N THR A 94 -7.10 -10.37 -10.54
CA THR A 94 -6.97 -11.49 -9.59
C THR A 94 -5.56 -11.53 -9.05
N TRP A 95 -5.40 -11.99 -7.81
CA TRP A 95 -4.12 -12.08 -7.12
C TRP A 95 -3.86 -13.51 -6.67
N GLY A 96 -2.65 -14.01 -6.97
CA GLY A 96 -2.20 -15.34 -6.55
C GLY A 96 -1.93 -15.41 -5.04
N ASP A 97 -1.41 -16.55 -4.58
CA ASP A 97 -1.11 -16.75 -3.18
C ASP A 97 -0.01 -15.81 -2.67
N LYS A 98 0.00 -15.62 -1.35
CA LYS A 98 1.00 -14.82 -0.64
C LYS A 98 2.35 -15.54 -0.62
N ILE A 99 3.40 -14.81 -1.00
CA ILE A 99 4.78 -15.26 -1.02
C ILE A 99 5.52 -14.52 0.10
N VAL A 100 6.21 -15.25 0.97
CA VAL A 100 6.98 -14.67 2.09
C VAL A 100 8.44 -14.52 1.67
N LEU A 101 8.94 -13.29 1.66
CA LEU A 101 10.33 -12.95 1.33
C LEU A 101 11.25 -13.29 2.50
N THR A 102 10.89 -12.82 3.68
CA THR A 102 11.61 -13.04 4.94
C THR A 102 10.65 -13.00 6.11
N ASN A 103 10.84 -13.91 7.06
CA ASN A 103 10.24 -13.83 8.38
C ASN A 103 11.19 -14.45 9.41
N LEU A 104 11.87 -13.60 10.18
CA LEU A 104 12.77 -14.06 11.23
C LEU A 104 11.96 -14.73 12.34
N ARG A 105 12.48 -15.82 12.91
CA ARG A 105 11.73 -16.56 13.94
C ARG A 105 11.66 -15.77 15.25
N ASP A 106 10.50 -15.86 15.90
CA ASP A 106 10.30 -15.34 17.25
C ASP A 106 11.28 -15.93 18.27
N ASN A 107 11.56 -15.16 19.30
CA ASN A 107 12.28 -15.61 20.47
C ASN A 107 11.32 -16.31 21.45
N PRO A 108 11.48 -17.63 21.69
CA PRO A 108 10.65 -18.35 22.65
C PRO A 108 10.90 -17.93 24.11
N ASP A 109 12.05 -17.28 24.39
CA ASP A 109 12.45 -16.77 25.71
C ASP A 109 12.23 -15.25 25.84
N ALA A 110 11.44 -14.64 24.94
CA ALA A 110 11.20 -13.20 24.92
C ALA A 110 10.64 -12.69 26.26
N LEU A 111 11.18 -11.56 26.72
CA LEU A 111 10.69 -10.91 27.94
C LEU A 111 9.51 -9.96 27.68
N ASP A 112 9.45 -9.35 26.49
CA ASP A 112 8.33 -8.52 26.05
C ASP A 112 7.44 -9.34 25.10
N PRO A 113 6.26 -9.82 25.54
CA PRO A 113 5.38 -10.63 24.71
C PRO A 113 4.77 -9.86 23.54
N GLU A 114 4.79 -8.52 23.58
CA GLU A 114 4.32 -7.66 22.49
C GLU A 114 5.44 -7.38 21.47
N ALA A 115 6.71 -7.63 21.82
CA ALA A 115 7.84 -7.46 20.91
C ALA A 115 8.78 -8.67 20.94
N PRO A 116 8.28 -9.91 20.72
CA PRO A 116 9.04 -11.13 20.96
C PRO A 116 9.98 -11.49 19.81
N SER A 117 10.03 -10.69 18.75
CA SER A 117 10.68 -11.07 17.49
C SER A 117 11.72 -10.04 17.05
N PRO A 118 12.88 -10.47 16.53
CA PRO A 118 13.58 -9.71 15.51
C PRO A 118 12.63 -9.42 14.35
N LEU A 119 12.68 -8.23 13.78
CA LEU A 119 11.66 -7.81 12.83
C LEU A 119 12.24 -7.25 11.54
N ASN A 120 11.47 -7.42 10.47
CA ASN A 120 11.63 -6.67 9.22
C ASN A 120 10.44 -5.72 9.06
N ILE A 121 10.66 -4.53 8.53
CA ILE A 121 9.61 -3.50 8.40
C ILE A 121 9.92 -2.57 7.24
N ASP A 122 8.89 -2.00 6.63
CA ASP A 122 8.98 -0.93 5.63
C ASP A 122 9.78 -1.28 4.38
N MET A 123 9.15 -1.97 3.42
CA MET A 123 9.80 -2.32 2.15
C MET A 123 9.70 -1.26 1.05
N VAL A 124 10.74 -1.23 0.20
CA VAL A 124 10.77 -0.55 -1.10
C VAL A 124 11.00 -1.58 -2.19
N LEU A 125 10.11 -1.61 -3.18
CA LEU A 125 10.26 -2.43 -4.39
C LEU A 125 10.85 -1.62 -5.55
N VAL A 126 11.72 -2.22 -6.36
CA VAL A 126 12.21 -1.63 -7.62
C VAL A 126 12.72 -2.74 -8.55
N GLN A 127 12.50 -2.61 -9.86
CA GLN A 127 13.07 -3.52 -10.85
C GLN A 127 14.16 -2.81 -11.65
N ASP A 128 15.31 -3.47 -11.81
CA ASP A 128 16.32 -3.05 -12.77
C ASP A 128 15.84 -3.38 -14.20
N PRO A 129 15.67 -2.39 -15.09
CA PRO A 129 15.14 -2.62 -16.43
C PRO A 129 16.12 -3.35 -17.35
N THR A 130 17.40 -3.43 -17.00
CA THR A 130 18.46 -4.10 -17.77
C THR A 130 18.54 -5.57 -17.39
N THR A 131 18.77 -5.86 -16.11
CA THR A 131 18.96 -7.24 -15.62
C THR A 131 17.64 -7.95 -15.34
N LYS A 132 16.53 -7.21 -15.27
CA LYS A 132 15.18 -7.67 -14.88
C LYS A 132 15.06 -8.11 -13.42
N ARG A 133 16.16 -8.05 -12.66
CA ARG A 133 16.18 -8.34 -11.23
C ARG A 133 15.27 -7.36 -10.49
N ILE A 134 14.44 -7.91 -9.62
CA ILE A 134 13.56 -7.17 -8.73
C ILE A 134 14.19 -7.12 -7.36
N PHE A 135 14.26 -5.95 -6.75
CA PHE A 135 14.78 -5.75 -5.40
C PHE A 135 13.65 -5.41 -4.44
N SER A 136 13.73 -5.98 -3.24
CA SER A 136 13.01 -5.54 -2.04
C SER A 136 14.04 -5.13 -1.01
N ILE A 137 14.02 -3.86 -0.61
CA ILE A 137 14.89 -3.30 0.44
C ILE A 137 14.03 -2.90 1.61
N TYR A 138 14.40 -3.31 2.81
CA TYR A 138 13.58 -3.13 4.01
C TYR A 138 14.46 -3.00 5.26
N ASP A 139 13.87 -2.43 6.30
CA ASP A 139 14.53 -2.26 7.57
C ASP A 139 14.62 -3.60 8.30
N MET A 140 15.63 -3.74 9.13
CA MET A 140 15.76 -4.86 10.06
C MET A 140 16.17 -4.35 11.43
N PHE A 141 15.54 -4.91 12.46
CA PHE A 141 15.92 -4.69 13.86
C PHE A 141 16.09 -6.04 14.57
N PRO A 142 17.06 -6.16 15.50
CA PRO A 142 17.02 -7.25 16.46
C PRO A 142 15.78 -7.12 17.37
N GLU A 143 15.50 -8.16 18.15
CA GLU A 143 14.34 -8.24 19.04
C GLU A 143 14.12 -6.97 19.87
N GLY A 144 12.88 -6.47 19.85
CA GLY A 144 12.44 -5.34 20.65
C GLY A 144 11.49 -4.41 19.88
N ARG A 145 11.31 -3.19 20.41
CA ARG A 145 10.36 -2.20 19.88
C ARG A 145 10.96 -1.34 18.76
N ALA A 146 11.70 -1.95 17.84
CA ALA A 146 12.31 -1.32 16.67
C ALA A 146 13.00 0.02 16.98
N VAL A 147 12.65 1.09 16.24
CA VAL A 147 13.20 2.44 16.43
C VAL A 147 13.00 2.99 17.85
N PHE A 148 11.91 2.60 18.53
CA PHE A 148 11.61 3.03 19.90
C PHE A 148 12.45 2.30 20.96
N GLY A 149 13.02 1.15 20.62
CA GLY A 149 13.88 0.34 21.49
C GLY A 149 15.37 0.63 21.33
N MET A 150 15.76 1.58 20.48
CA MET A 150 17.16 1.87 20.19
C MET A 150 17.87 2.50 21.40
N PRO A 151 19.11 2.09 21.72
CA PRO A 151 19.84 2.63 22.86
C PRO A 151 20.13 4.13 22.69
N GLU A 152 20.28 4.83 23.82
CA GLU A 152 20.69 6.24 23.82
C GLU A 152 22.07 6.42 23.19
N HIS A 153 23.01 5.56 23.57
CA HIS A 153 24.36 5.52 23.03
C HIS A 153 24.47 4.44 21.94
N PRO A 154 24.84 4.82 20.70
CA PRO A 154 25.03 3.85 19.62
C PRO A 154 26.12 2.83 19.96
N GLU A 155 25.85 1.57 19.62
CA GLU A 155 26.83 0.48 19.68
C GLU A 155 27.57 0.40 18.33
N LYS A 156 28.84 -0.03 18.36
CA LYS A 156 29.61 -0.26 17.13
C LYS A 156 29.00 -1.47 16.40
N VAL A 157 28.72 -1.31 15.11
CA VAL A 157 27.93 -2.31 14.35
C VAL A 157 28.82 -3.23 13.52
N TYR A 158 29.91 -2.69 12.98
CA TYR A 158 30.82 -3.37 12.07
C TYR A 158 32.28 -3.13 12.46
N GLU A 159 33.12 -4.10 12.18
CA GLU A 159 34.57 -4.02 12.31
C GLU A 159 35.23 -4.19 10.94
N GLN A 160 36.15 -3.30 10.59
CA GLN A 160 36.98 -3.47 9.40
C GLN A 160 38.26 -4.22 9.77
N ALA A 161 38.52 -5.34 9.11
CA ALA A 161 39.76 -6.09 9.26
C ALA A 161 40.36 -6.38 7.88
N GLY A 162 41.39 -5.61 7.52
CA GLY A 162 41.92 -5.58 6.16
C GLY A 162 40.92 -4.95 5.18
N GLU A 163 40.67 -5.64 4.07
CA GLU A 163 39.72 -5.22 3.03
C GLU A 163 38.28 -5.64 3.32
N LYS A 164 38.04 -6.42 4.37
CA LYS A 164 36.73 -6.96 4.72
C LYS A 164 36.09 -6.22 5.88
N VAL A 165 34.77 -6.11 5.83
CA VAL A 165 33.94 -5.56 6.90
C VAL A 165 33.11 -6.69 7.49
N TYR A 166 33.22 -6.89 8.81
CA TYR A 166 32.58 -7.98 9.53
C TYR A 166 31.55 -7.43 10.53
N GLN A 167 30.43 -8.11 10.66
CA GLN A 167 29.41 -7.75 11.65
C GLN A 167 29.90 -8.09 13.06
N ILE A 168 29.67 -7.16 13.99
CA ILE A 168 30.05 -7.30 15.39
C ILE A 168 29.01 -8.12 16.18
N LEU A 169 29.52 -8.96 17.08
CA LEU A 169 28.76 -9.60 18.15
C LEU A 169 29.22 -9.12 19.52
N TYR A 170 28.26 -8.86 20.40
CA TYR A 170 28.48 -8.58 21.81
C TYR A 170 28.15 -9.80 22.65
N LYS A 171 29.08 -10.20 23.52
CA LYS A 171 28.89 -11.32 24.44
C LYS A 171 28.43 -10.83 25.81
N ARG A 172 27.39 -11.45 26.36
CA ARG A 172 26.84 -11.06 27.67
C ARG A 172 27.89 -11.22 28.77
N GLY A 173 28.14 -10.14 29.52
CA GLY A 173 29.05 -10.14 30.66
C GLY A 173 30.52 -9.86 30.32
N GLU A 174 30.87 -9.65 29.06
CA GLU A 174 32.23 -9.30 28.63
C GLU A 174 32.30 -7.86 28.11
N SER A 175 33.45 -7.21 28.33
CA SER A 175 33.81 -5.95 27.68
C SER A 175 34.58 -6.23 26.39
N GLY A 176 34.07 -5.76 25.24
CA GLY A 176 34.66 -5.99 23.92
C GLY A 176 33.64 -6.48 22.90
N TYR A 177 34.12 -6.83 21.71
CA TYR A 177 33.29 -7.35 20.63
C TYR A 177 33.99 -8.50 19.89
N TYR A 178 33.15 -9.43 19.43
CA TYR A 178 33.48 -10.54 18.56
C TYR A 178 33.11 -10.17 17.12
N THR A 179 33.59 -10.94 16.14
CA THR A 179 33.27 -10.72 14.72
C THR A 179 32.74 -11.99 14.06
N ILE A 180 31.70 -11.84 13.24
CA ILE A 180 31.19 -12.92 12.36
C ILE A 180 31.99 -12.87 11.07
N ARG A 181 32.72 -13.94 10.76
CA ARG A 181 33.61 -14.01 9.59
C ARG A 181 33.11 -15.04 8.57
N GLU A 182 34.01 -15.49 7.69
CA GLU A 182 33.73 -16.46 6.64
C GLU A 182 32.99 -17.69 7.18
N GLU A 183 32.00 -18.19 6.42
CA GLU A 183 31.12 -19.29 6.82
C GLU A 183 30.37 -19.08 8.15
N GLY A 184 30.28 -17.82 8.61
CA GLY A 184 29.64 -17.45 9.86
C GLY A 184 30.44 -17.78 11.12
N ILE A 185 31.72 -18.13 10.99
CA ILE A 185 32.57 -18.47 12.14
C ILE A 185 32.78 -17.24 13.03
N VAL A 186 32.59 -17.40 14.34
CA VAL A 186 32.76 -16.32 15.31
C VAL A 186 34.22 -16.26 15.77
N TYR A 187 34.80 -15.06 15.73
CA TYR A 187 36.15 -14.76 16.19
C TYR A 187 36.11 -13.88 17.44
N ASP A 188 36.99 -14.16 18.39
CA ASP A 188 37.11 -13.42 19.64
C ASP A 188 37.77 -12.03 19.46
N PRO A 189 37.80 -11.20 20.52
CA PRO A 189 38.46 -9.89 20.46
C PRO A 189 39.97 -9.94 20.16
N HIS A 190 40.61 -11.11 20.29
CA HIS A 190 42.03 -11.33 19.97
C HIS A 190 42.22 -11.94 18.57
N HIS A 191 41.16 -11.96 17.75
CA HIS A 191 41.13 -12.53 16.41
C HIS A 191 41.40 -14.04 16.35
N GLN A 192 41.06 -14.77 17.41
CA GLN A 192 41.11 -16.23 17.46
C GLN A 192 39.75 -16.82 17.13
N LYS A 193 39.76 -17.91 16.36
CA LYS A 193 38.56 -18.67 16.00
C LYS A 193 37.96 -19.32 17.27
N THR A 194 36.65 -19.20 17.43
CA THR A 194 35.90 -19.86 18.50
C THR A 194 35.20 -21.14 17.99
N ASP A 195 34.54 -21.87 18.87
CA ASP A 195 33.66 -23.00 18.56
C ASP A 195 32.23 -22.57 18.15
N TYR A 196 31.96 -21.26 18.09
CA TYR A 196 30.67 -20.71 17.71
C TYR A 196 30.58 -20.41 16.21
N ARG A 197 29.39 -20.59 15.66
CA ARG A 197 29.06 -20.30 14.26
C ARG A 197 27.65 -19.73 14.12
N VAL A 198 27.51 -18.70 13.31
CA VAL A 198 26.24 -18.08 12.93
C VAL A 198 25.77 -18.64 11.59
N VAL A 199 24.47 -18.86 11.43
CA VAL A 199 23.86 -19.14 10.12
C VAL A 199 23.78 -17.85 9.31
N VAL A 200 24.76 -17.66 8.42
CA VAL A 200 24.82 -16.53 7.47
C VAL A 200 24.21 -16.85 6.10
N HIS A 201 24.09 -18.15 5.78
CA HIS A 201 23.42 -18.69 4.60
C HIS A 201 22.19 -19.51 5.03
N PRO A 202 21.05 -18.85 5.32
CA PRO A 202 19.84 -19.52 5.79
C PRO A 202 19.25 -20.44 4.73
N LYS A 203 18.59 -21.52 5.16
CA LYS A 203 18.00 -22.52 4.26
C LYS A 203 16.54 -22.81 4.54
N ASP A 204 16.02 -22.44 5.71
CA ASP A 204 14.64 -22.70 6.04
C ASP A 204 13.71 -21.77 5.24
N ALA A 205 12.45 -22.18 5.08
CA ALA A 205 11.42 -21.35 4.46
C ALA A 205 11.33 -19.98 5.16
N ALA A 206 11.16 -18.93 4.34
CA ALA A 206 11.20 -17.52 4.76
C ALA A 206 12.51 -17.10 5.45
N TYR A 207 13.57 -17.91 5.33
CA TYR A 207 14.89 -17.65 5.92
C TYR A 207 14.86 -17.47 7.44
N LYS A 208 13.91 -18.14 8.11
CA LYS A 208 13.65 -18.00 9.55
C LYS A 208 14.84 -18.42 10.44
N ASP A 209 15.75 -19.23 9.90
CA ASP A 209 16.98 -19.70 10.55
C ASP A 209 18.15 -18.70 10.43
N LYS A 210 17.98 -17.59 9.70
CA LYS A 210 19.03 -16.56 9.58
C LYS A 210 19.40 -16.03 10.96
N GLY A 211 20.70 -16.00 11.24
CA GLY A 211 21.24 -15.56 12.53
C GLY A 211 21.24 -16.63 13.62
N ASP A 212 20.78 -17.85 13.35
CA ASP A 212 20.85 -18.93 14.33
C ASP A 212 22.29 -19.18 14.76
N LEU A 213 22.47 -19.33 16.07
CA LEU A 213 23.78 -19.46 16.71
C LEU A 213 23.99 -20.90 17.15
N TYR A 214 25.10 -21.47 16.67
CA TYR A 214 25.55 -22.81 17.01
C TYR A 214 26.81 -22.74 17.88
N GLN A 215 26.92 -23.68 18.83
CA GLN A 215 28.18 -24.05 19.49
C GLN A 215 28.51 -25.49 19.11
N GLY A 216 29.55 -25.69 18.30
CA GLY A 216 29.74 -26.95 17.59
C GLY A 216 28.54 -27.26 16.69
N GLN A 217 27.84 -28.36 16.97
CA GLN A 217 26.63 -28.79 16.24
C GLN A 217 25.31 -28.45 16.96
N ASN A 218 25.39 -27.90 18.17
CA ASN A 218 24.20 -27.62 18.97
C ASN A 218 23.66 -26.22 18.66
N LEU A 219 22.40 -26.13 18.26
CA LEU A 219 21.67 -24.87 18.17
C LEU A 219 21.43 -24.33 19.59
N ILE A 220 21.94 -23.14 19.90
CA ILE A 220 21.88 -22.55 21.24
C ILE A 220 21.12 -21.22 21.31
N GLY A 221 20.80 -20.61 20.17
CA GLY A 221 20.11 -19.31 20.15
C GLY A 221 20.04 -18.69 18.76
N ASN A 222 19.87 -17.38 18.73
CA ASN A 222 19.93 -16.56 17.53
C ASN A 222 20.54 -15.20 17.89
N ILE A 223 21.47 -14.70 17.07
CA ILE A 223 22.20 -13.46 17.35
C ILE A 223 21.30 -12.21 17.33
N TYR A 224 20.09 -12.31 16.82
CA TYR A 224 19.12 -11.22 16.80
C TYR A 224 18.23 -11.18 18.05
N PHE A 225 18.34 -12.16 18.95
CA PHE A 225 17.60 -12.16 20.21
C PHE A 225 18.24 -11.20 21.22
N ALA A 226 17.41 -10.37 21.84
CA ALA A 226 17.81 -9.44 22.88
C ALA A 226 18.01 -10.15 24.22
N HIS A 227 17.23 -11.19 24.49
CA HIS A 227 17.32 -12.01 25.69
C HIS A 227 17.20 -13.50 25.38
N SER A 228 18.12 -14.34 25.84
CA SER A 228 17.85 -15.78 25.93
C SER A 228 18.72 -16.39 27.03
N THR A 229 18.23 -17.48 27.61
CA THR A 229 18.91 -18.19 28.69
C THR A 229 20.16 -18.95 28.22
N LYS A 230 20.24 -19.27 26.93
CA LYS A 230 21.33 -20.07 26.32
C LYS A 230 22.19 -19.29 25.34
N ASN A 231 21.71 -18.15 24.84
CA ASN A 231 22.36 -17.35 23.82
C ASN A 231 23.41 -16.39 24.42
N PRO A 232 24.73 -16.62 24.23
CA PRO A 232 25.75 -15.73 24.77
C PRO A 232 25.94 -14.46 23.94
N PHE A 233 25.57 -14.46 22.65
CA PHE A 233 25.87 -13.38 21.71
C PHE A 233 24.63 -12.66 21.19
N ARG A 234 24.76 -11.35 20.98
CA ARG A 234 23.81 -10.55 20.23
C ARG A 234 24.52 -9.62 19.27
N VAL A 235 23.83 -9.20 18.20
CA VAL A 235 24.29 -8.08 17.39
C VAL A 235 24.14 -6.74 18.13
N ALA A 236 24.69 -5.68 17.54
CA ALA A 236 24.44 -4.32 17.99
C ALA A 236 22.93 -4.00 17.93
N ARG A 237 22.38 -3.36 18.97
CA ARG A 237 20.99 -2.91 18.99
C ARG A 237 20.87 -1.62 18.19
N THR A 238 20.55 -1.78 16.91
CA THR A 238 20.44 -0.68 15.98
C THR A 238 19.46 -1.02 14.85
N SER A 239 19.27 -0.07 13.96
CA SER A 239 18.58 -0.24 12.69
C SER A 239 19.57 -0.73 11.61
N TYR A 240 19.19 -1.78 10.91
CA TYR A 240 19.88 -2.37 9.77
C TYR A 240 19.04 -2.16 8.52
N LEU A 241 19.68 -2.23 7.36
CA LEU A 241 19.01 -2.19 6.05
C LEU A 241 19.37 -3.46 5.28
N TRP A 242 18.35 -4.27 4.99
CA TRP A 242 18.50 -5.55 4.30
C TRP A 242 17.87 -5.49 2.92
N LEU A 243 18.34 -6.39 2.05
CA LEU A 243 17.90 -6.51 0.68
C LEU A 243 17.69 -7.99 0.33
N SER A 244 16.56 -8.30 -0.29
CA SER A 244 16.33 -9.55 -1.03
C SER A 244 16.01 -9.23 -2.48
N TYR A 245 16.34 -10.14 -3.40
CA TYR A 245 16.03 -9.97 -4.81
C TYR A 245 15.35 -11.18 -5.43
N SER A 246 14.69 -10.98 -6.56
CA SER A 246 14.06 -12.02 -7.37
C SER A 246 14.48 -11.87 -8.83
N ASP A 247 14.87 -12.98 -9.45
CA ASP A 247 15.21 -13.07 -10.88
C ASP A 247 14.12 -13.80 -11.70
N ASP A 248 12.99 -14.15 -11.06
CA ASP A 248 11.91 -14.96 -11.64
C ASP A 248 10.55 -14.28 -11.55
N ASP A 249 10.54 -12.95 -11.63
CA ASP A 249 9.34 -12.11 -11.63
C ASP A 249 8.56 -12.14 -10.29
N GLY A 250 9.30 -12.23 -9.18
CA GLY A 250 8.77 -12.16 -7.82
C GLY A 250 8.23 -13.49 -7.26
N LYS A 251 8.51 -14.63 -7.92
CA LYS A 251 8.02 -15.95 -7.49
C LYS A 251 8.88 -16.52 -6.37
N THR A 252 10.19 -16.42 -6.48
CA THR A 252 11.16 -16.78 -5.45
C THR A 252 12.07 -15.60 -5.15
N TRP A 253 12.61 -15.58 -3.93
CA TRP A 253 13.40 -14.47 -3.41
C TRP A 253 14.67 -14.97 -2.76
N SER A 254 15.79 -14.25 -2.93
CA SER A 254 17.08 -14.56 -2.32
C SER A 254 17.03 -14.44 -0.80
N ALA A 255 17.96 -15.13 -0.13
CA ALA A 255 18.24 -14.88 1.28
C ALA A 255 18.56 -13.38 1.52
N PRO A 256 18.19 -12.80 2.68
CA PRO A 256 18.46 -11.39 2.97
C PRO A 256 19.97 -11.11 3.02
N ARG A 257 20.40 -10.11 2.24
CA ARG A 257 21.74 -9.53 2.25
C ARG A 257 21.74 -8.25 3.07
N ASP A 258 22.67 -8.13 4.01
CA ASP A 258 22.86 -6.91 4.79
C ASP A 258 23.68 -5.89 3.98
N ILE A 259 23.07 -4.75 3.64
CA ILE A 259 23.73 -3.67 2.90
C ILE A 259 24.14 -2.50 3.80
N THR A 260 23.81 -2.57 5.10
CA THR A 260 23.94 -1.45 6.05
C THR A 260 25.35 -0.85 6.06
N ALA A 261 26.40 -1.70 6.07
CA ALA A 261 27.79 -1.25 6.17
C ALA A 261 28.23 -0.30 5.04
N THR A 262 27.57 -0.36 3.88
CA THR A 262 27.93 0.45 2.71
C THR A 262 27.21 1.80 2.67
N VAL A 263 26.08 1.92 3.36
CA VAL A 263 25.20 3.12 3.31
C VAL A 263 25.09 3.86 4.64
N ARG A 264 25.33 3.19 5.76
CA ARG A 264 25.22 3.76 7.10
C ARG A 264 26.51 4.46 7.51
N LYS A 265 26.39 5.72 7.94
CA LYS A 265 27.48 6.48 8.55
C LYS A 265 27.43 6.33 10.09
N ASP A 266 28.58 6.39 10.76
CA ASP A 266 28.71 6.16 12.22
C ASP A 266 27.80 7.04 13.08
N TRP A 267 27.55 8.28 12.66
CA TRP A 267 26.70 9.21 13.41
C TRP A 267 25.20 8.87 13.32
N MET A 268 24.78 8.10 12.31
CA MET A 268 23.38 7.77 12.09
C MET A 268 22.90 6.91 13.25
N LYS A 269 21.80 7.31 13.89
CA LYS A 269 21.13 6.49 14.91
C LYS A 269 20.18 5.52 14.21
N PHE A 270 19.13 6.04 13.58
CA PHE A 270 18.24 5.29 12.68
C PHE A 270 18.60 5.57 11.21
N LEU A 271 18.53 4.54 10.37
CA LEU A 271 18.55 4.62 8.91
C LEU A 271 17.55 3.58 8.39
N GLY A 272 16.44 4.03 7.82
CA GLY A 272 15.42 3.14 7.28
C GLY A 272 14.79 3.69 6.02
N THR A 273 13.98 2.88 5.35
CA THR A 273 13.40 3.24 4.06
C THR A 273 12.32 4.31 4.17
N GLY A 274 12.06 5.01 3.07
CA GLY A 274 10.76 5.61 2.81
C GLY A 274 9.95 4.62 1.98
N PRO A 275 9.01 3.85 2.57
CA PRO A 275 8.46 2.67 1.92
C PRO A 275 7.60 3.01 0.71
N GLY A 276 7.50 2.04 -0.21
CA GLY A 276 6.77 2.17 -1.48
C GLY A 276 7.58 1.60 -2.63
N THR A 277 7.79 2.40 -3.68
CA THR A 277 8.44 1.93 -4.91
C THR A 277 9.57 2.89 -5.30
N GLY A 278 10.78 2.35 -5.45
CA GLY A 278 11.94 3.08 -5.94
C GLY A 278 11.88 3.28 -7.46
N ILE A 279 12.90 3.92 -8.02
CA ILE A 279 12.98 4.14 -9.47
C ILE A 279 14.35 3.77 -10.03
N VAL A 280 14.42 3.59 -11.34
CA VAL A 280 15.67 3.60 -12.09
C VAL A 280 15.69 4.82 -13.00
N LEU A 281 16.80 5.56 -13.01
CA LEU A 281 16.94 6.76 -13.83
C LEU A 281 16.87 6.40 -15.33
N ARG A 282 15.97 7.07 -16.06
CA ARG A 282 15.63 6.84 -17.47
C ARG A 282 16.50 7.67 -18.43
N THR A 283 16.91 8.86 -18.00
CA THR A 283 17.63 9.85 -18.85
C THR A 283 18.84 10.43 -18.13
N GLY A 284 19.68 11.16 -18.89
CA GLY A 284 20.83 11.89 -18.37
C GLY A 284 22.07 11.03 -18.11
N PRO A 285 23.14 11.62 -17.55
CA PRO A 285 24.44 10.96 -17.37
C PRO A 285 24.44 9.82 -16.35
N TYR A 286 23.40 9.73 -15.52
CA TYR A 286 23.23 8.70 -14.49
C TYR A 286 22.12 7.69 -14.86
N LYS A 287 21.73 7.60 -16.13
CA LYS A 287 20.76 6.62 -16.62
C LYS A 287 21.19 5.21 -16.19
N GLY A 288 20.26 4.42 -15.65
CA GLY A 288 20.53 3.08 -15.12
C GLY A 288 20.77 3.04 -13.60
N ARG A 289 21.05 4.18 -12.96
CA ARG A 289 21.13 4.27 -11.50
C ARG A 289 19.80 3.90 -10.85
N ILE A 290 19.84 2.98 -9.89
CA ILE A 290 18.71 2.63 -9.03
C ILE A 290 18.67 3.62 -7.85
N LEU A 291 17.50 4.16 -7.53
CA LEU A 291 17.28 5.08 -6.42
C LEU A 291 16.23 4.53 -5.45
N VAL A 292 16.59 4.49 -4.16
CA VAL A 292 15.71 4.05 -3.08
C VAL A 292 15.62 5.13 -2.00
N PRO A 293 14.41 5.62 -1.69
CA PRO A 293 14.19 6.56 -0.60
C PRO A 293 14.54 5.97 0.76
N VAL A 294 15.29 6.75 1.55
CA VAL A 294 15.59 6.42 2.95
C VAL A 294 15.56 7.70 3.78
N TYR A 295 15.51 7.58 5.10
CA TYR A 295 15.69 8.71 6.01
C TYR A 295 16.50 8.31 7.23
N THR A 296 17.11 9.32 7.85
CA THR A 296 18.02 9.11 8.98
C THR A 296 17.61 9.93 10.18
N THR A 297 17.98 9.47 11.38
CA THR A 297 18.06 10.32 12.57
C THR A 297 19.49 10.38 13.10
N ASN A 298 19.81 11.41 13.89
CA ASN A 298 21.07 11.52 14.62
C ASN A 298 20.90 11.20 16.11
N ALA A 299 22.02 11.03 16.81
CA ALA A 299 22.03 10.76 18.25
C ALA A 299 21.65 11.98 19.12
N HIS A 300 21.71 13.20 18.58
CA HIS A 300 21.46 14.43 19.35
C HIS A 300 19.98 14.67 19.63
N SER A 301 19.11 14.46 18.64
CA SER A 301 17.67 14.72 18.78
C SER A 301 16.78 13.61 18.24
N HIS A 302 17.35 12.57 17.65
CA HIS A 302 16.62 11.37 17.22
C HIS A 302 15.28 11.72 16.51
N LEU A 303 14.18 11.09 16.88
CA LEU A 303 12.85 11.30 16.30
C LEU A 303 12.25 12.69 16.58
N SER A 304 12.72 13.41 17.61
CA SER A 304 12.12 14.71 17.98
C SER A 304 12.56 15.86 17.08
N GLY A 305 13.70 15.73 16.40
CA GLY A 305 14.28 16.87 15.67
C GLY A 305 15.28 16.59 14.57
N SER A 306 15.51 15.33 14.15
CA SER A 306 16.57 15.02 13.18
C SER A 306 16.19 14.13 12.01
N GLN A 307 14.94 13.68 11.90
CA GLN A 307 14.51 12.91 10.73
C GLN A 307 14.80 13.70 9.44
N SER A 308 15.62 13.11 8.57
CA SER A 308 16.10 13.74 7.35
C SER A 308 16.12 12.75 6.19
N SER A 309 15.34 13.04 5.15
CA SER A 309 15.24 12.27 3.92
C SER A 309 16.52 12.36 3.09
N ARG A 310 16.86 11.25 2.43
CA ARG A 310 17.92 11.11 1.42
C ARG A 310 17.57 9.96 0.48
N LEU A 311 18.48 9.66 -0.45
CA LEU A 311 18.43 8.45 -1.27
C LEU A 311 19.64 7.59 -0.97
N ILE A 312 19.47 6.27 -1.07
CA ILE A 312 20.58 5.37 -1.42
C ILE A 312 20.48 5.02 -2.90
N TYR A 313 21.60 4.67 -3.50
CA TYR A 313 21.67 4.36 -4.91
C TYR A 313 22.66 3.25 -5.24
N SER A 314 22.45 2.63 -6.38
CA SER A 314 23.37 1.66 -7.00
C SER A 314 23.55 2.00 -8.48
N ASP A 315 24.79 1.97 -8.94
CA ASP A 315 25.19 2.21 -10.34
C ASP A 315 25.64 0.92 -11.05
N ASP A 316 25.57 -0.22 -10.36
CA ASP A 316 26.08 -1.53 -10.77
C ASP A 316 25.00 -2.61 -10.64
N HIS A 317 23.77 -2.25 -11.01
CA HIS A 317 22.62 -3.17 -11.05
C HIS A 317 22.30 -3.83 -9.70
N GLY A 318 22.49 -3.10 -8.61
CA GLY A 318 22.16 -3.52 -7.26
C GLY A 318 23.26 -4.29 -6.54
N GLU A 319 24.45 -4.43 -7.12
CA GLU A 319 25.56 -5.15 -6.50
C GLU A 319 26.14 -4.38 -5.29
N THR A 320 26.44 -3.09 -5.45
CA THR A 320 26.88 -2.20 -4.37
C THR A 320 25.95 -1.01 -4.19
N TRP A 321 25.93 -0.46 -2.96
CA TRP A 321 25.03 0.62 -2.57
C TRP A 321 25.79 1.77 -1.92
N HIS A 322 25.33 2.99 -2.21
CA HIS A 322 25.92 4.23 -1.70
C HIS A 322 24.84 5.15 -1.15
N ALA A 323 25.17 5.93 -0.11
CA ALA A 323 24.25 6.93 0.43
C ALA A 323 24.53 8.33 -0.14
N GLY A 324 23.50 8.96 -0.69
CA GLY A 324 23.52 10.38 -1.01
C GLY A 324 23.50 11.28 0.24
N ASN A 325 23.67 12.58 0.01
CA ASN A 325 23.50 13.58 1.06
C ASN A 325 22.02 13.69 1.45
N ALA A 326 21.76 14.08 2.70
CA ALA A 326 20.40 14.42 3.10
C ALA A 326 19.99 15.77 2.52
N VAL A 327 18.68 15.94 2.31
CA VAL A 327 18.10 17.23 1.92
C VAL A 327 18.42 18.33 2.95
N ASN A 328 18.56 17.96 4.22
CA ASN A 328 18.90 18.87 5.30
C ASN A 328 20.40 19.15 5.45
N ASP A 329 21.28 18.51 4.67
CA ASP A 329 22.73 18.78 4.75
C ASP A 329 23.06 20.15 4.15
N TYR A 330 23.57 21.07 4.98
CA TYR A 330 23.94 22.44 4.64
C TYR A 330 22.78 23.35 4.21
N ARG A 331 21.53 22.92 4.42
CA ARG A 331 20.30 23.71 4.18
C ARG A 331 20.16 24.81 5.23
N TRP A 332 19.67 25.98 4.84
CA TRP A 332 19.29 27.04 5.78
C TRP A 332 17.79 26.96 6.12
N GLU A 333 17.45 27.01 7.41
CA GLU A 333 16.09 27.22 7.92
C GLU A 333 16.11 28.45 8.84
N GLY A 334 15.54 29.57 8.37
CA GLY A 334 15.71 30.86 9.02
C GLY A 334 17.20 31.24 9.12
N ASN A 335 17.69 31.49 10.33
CA ASN A 335 19.08 31.87 10.58
C ASN A 335 19.98 30.68 10.97
N GLN A 336 19.47 29.44 10.93
CA GLN A 336 20.21 28.25 11.30
C GLN A 336 20.57 27.44 10.05
N GLN A 337 21.85 27.15 9.86
CA GLN A 337 22.27 26.13 8.90
C GLN A 337 22.14 24.75 9.56
N LEU A 338 21.43 23.86 8.88
CA LEU A 338 21.17 22.50 9.31
C LEU A 338 22.20 21.54 8.72
N HIS A 339 22.41 20.43 9.42
CA HIS A 339 23.07 19.24 8.90
C HIS A 339 22.42 18.02 9.55
N SER A 340 22.14 16.96 8.77
CA SER A 340 21.38 15.81 9.26
C SER A 340 22.03 15.15 10.48
N SER A 341 23.36 15.19 10.57
CA SER A 341 24.11 14.62 11.70
C SER A 341 24.03 15.39 13.00
N THR A 342 23.63 16.66 13.00
CA THR A 342 23.66 17.52 14.21
C THR A 342 22.37 18.29 14.46
N MET A 343 21.44 18.34 13.50
CA MET A 343 20.22 19.13 13.65
C MET A 343 19.35 18.66 14.82
N ASN A 344 18.73 19.63 15.46
CA ASN A 344 17.67 19.46 16.45
C ASN A 344 16.60 20.52 16.16
N HIS A 345 15.78 20.24 15.14
CA HIS A 345 14.80 21.20 14.65
C HIS A 345 13.54 20.50 14.17
N SER A 346 12.56 20.36 15.07
CA SER A 346 11.34 19.57 14.83
C SER A 346 10.64 19.89 13.51
N SER A 347 10.36 21.16 13.22
CA SER A 347 9.59 21.56 12.03
C SER A 347 10.39 21.57 10.72
N ALA A 348 11.71 21.31 10.76
CA ALA A 348 12.55 21.22 9.56
C ALA A 348 12.75 19.77 9.09
N GLN A 349 12.24 18.81 9.86
CA GLN A 349 12.33 17.39 9.53
C GLN A 349 11.60 17.08 8.22
N ASN A 350 12.17 16.13 7.48
CA ASN A 350 11.60 15.44 6.34
C ASN A 350 11.89 13.95 6.54
N THR A 351 10.89 13.08 6.40
CA THR A 351 10.98 11.68 6.84
C THR A 351 10.92 10.73 5.64
N GLU A 352 9.93 9.85 5.58
CA GLU A 352 9.64 9.01 4.42
C GLU A 352 9.38 9.91 3.20
N SER A 353 9.76 9.42 2.02
CA SER A 353 9.65 10.19 0.79
C SER A 353 9.48 9.29 -0.42
N THR A 354 9.01 9.86 -1.52
CA THR A 354 8.86 9.20 -2.81
C THR A 354 9.65 9.98 -3.86
N VAL A 355 10.31 9.26 -4.77
CA VAL A 355 11.27 9.82 -5.73
C VAL A 355 10.74 9.72 -7.16
N VAL A 356 10.96 10.76 -7.96
CA VAL A 356 10.61 10.81 -9.38
C VAL A 356 11.74 11.45 -10.17
N GLN A 357 12.10 10.89 -11.32
CA GLN A 357 12.93 11.58 -12.32
C GLN A 357 12.06 12.23 -13.38
N LEU A 358 12.32 13.51 -13.68
CA LEU A 358 11.75 14.25 -14.79
C LEU A 358 12.49 13.97 -16.10
N ASN A 359 11.87 14.25 -17.26
CA ASN A 359 12.50 14.06 -18.57
C ASN A 359 13.76 14.90 -18.76
N ASN A 360 13.79 16.12 -18.19
CA ASN A 360 14.97 16.99 -18.19
C ASN A 360 16.11 16.50 -17.28
N GLY A 361 15.98 15.32 -16.66
CA GLY A 361 17.01 14.66 -15.86
C GLY A 361 17.01 15.03 -14.38
N LEU A 362 16.22 16.04 -13.97
CA LEU A 362 16.08 16.42 -12.56
C LEU A 362 15.43 15.29 -11.75
N VAL A 363 15.92 15.08 -10.54
CA VAL A 363 15.30 14.18 -9.57
C VAL A 363 14.51 15.01 -8.55
N LYS A 364 13.24 14.67 -8.37
CA LYS A 364 12.33 15.27 -7.38
C LYS A 364 12.10 14.29 -6.24
N LEU A 365 12.18 14.79 -5.01
CA LEU A 365 11.90 14.02 -3.79
C LEU A 365 10.75 14.68 -3.04
N PHE A 366 9.59 14.01 -3.02
CA PHE A 366 8.40 14.45 -2.31
C PHE A 366 8.44 13.86 -0.91
N MET A 367 8.51 14.73 0.10
CA MET A 367 8.85 14.33 1.46
C MET A 367 7.68 14.56 2.41
N ARG A 368 7.37 13.53 3.21
CA ARG A 368 6.55 13.68 4.40
C ARG A 368 7.21 14.65 5.37
N GLY A 369 6.44 15.58 5.92
CA GLY A 369 6.93 16.46 6.98
C GLY A 369 5.83 17.19 7.74
N LEU A 370 6.22 18.27 8.42
CA LEU A 370 5.42 18.88 9.50
C LEU A 370 4.93 20.29 9.15
N LYS A 371 4.95 20.67 7.86
CA LYS A 371 4.52 22.01 7.40
C LYS A 371 3.04 22.10 7.04
N GLY A 372 2.32 20.96 7.00
CA GLY A 372 0.90 20.88 6.64
C GLY A 372 0.63 20.89 5.13
N ASP A 373 1.67 21.05 4.32
CA ASP A 373 1.64 21.02 2.86
C ASP A 373 2.83 20.25 2.29
N LEU A 374 2.71 19.89 1.01
CA LEU A 374 3.70 19.11 0.29
C LEU A 374 5.04 19.84 0.18
N GLN A 375 6.11 19.13 0.53
CA GLN A 375 7.50 19.58 0.45
C GLN A 375 8.27 18.80 -0.61
N VAL A 376 8.93 19.49 -1.53
CA VAL A 376 9.66 18.86 -2.65
C VAL A 376 11.08 19.40 -2.74
N ALA A 377 12.06 18.49 -2.67
CA ALA A 377 13.47 18.78 -2.95
C ALA A 377 13.81 18.44 -4.40
N THR A 378 14.83 19.11 -4.95
CA THR A 378 15.32 18.88 -6.32
C THR A 378 16.80 18.54 -6.30
N SER A 379 17.20 17.51 -7.03
CA SER A 379 18.59 17.13 -7.29
C SER A 379 18.91 17.24 -8.78
N ARG A 380 20.13 17.67 -9.09
CA ARG A 380 20.66 17.81 -10.46
C ARG A 380 21.70 16.76 -10.83
N ASP A 381 22.11 15.93 -9.88
CA ASP A 381 23.24 15.01 -9.98
C ASP A 381 22.82 13.55 -9.72
N GLY A 382 21.60 13.21 -10.13
CA GLY A 382 21.08 11.85 -10.01
C GLY A 382 20.83 11.42 -8.56
N GLY A 383 20.43 12.36 -7.69
CA GLY A 383 20.00 12.07 -6.32
C GLY A 383 21.10 12.12 -5.26
N VAL A 384 22.32 12.58 -5.60
CA VAL A 384 23.45 12.62 -4.66
C VAL A 384 23.41 13.86 -3.77
N THR A 385 23.16 15.03 -4.36
CA THR A 385 23.02 16.31 -3.63
C THR A 385 21.71 17.02 -3.98
N TRP A 386 21.31 17.95 -3.12
CA TRP A 386 20.02 18.64 -3.21
C TRP A 386 20.22 20.14 -3.31
N GLU A 387 19.35 20.80 -4.08
CA GLU A 387 19.26 22.25 -4.08
C GLU A 387 18.89 22.76 -2.68
N LYS A 388 19.41 23.95 -2.33
CA LYS A 388 19.26 24.54 -0.99
C LYS A 388 17.83 24.91 -0.63
N THR A 389 16.97 25.11 -1.63
CA THR A 389 15.59 25.55 -1.45
C THR A 389 14.64 24.38 -1.64
N ILE A 390 13.87 24.07 -0.58
CA ILE A 390 12.73 23.14 -0.67
C ILE A 390 11.52 23.93 -1.16
N LYS A 391 10.90 23.47 -2.25
CA LYS A 391 9.64 24.04 -2.75
C LYS A 391 8.48 23.49 -1.92
N ARG A 392 7.57 24.38 -1.52
CA ARG A 392 6.32 24.02 -0.85
C ARG A 392 5.12 24.26 -1.77
N TYR A 393 4.17 23.35 -1.73
CA TYR A 393 2.95 23.41 -2.56
C TYR A 393 1.70 23.38 -1.68
N PRO A 394 1.16 24.54 -1.28
CA PRO A 394 -0.02 24.61 -0.41
C PRO A 394 -1.29 24.01 -1.03
N GLN A 395 -1.29 23.78 -2.35
CA GLN A 395 -2.36 23.11 -3.10
C GLN A 395 -2.50 21.63 -2.72
N VAL A 396 -1.42 21.00 -2.23
CA VAL A 396 -1.43 19.59 -1.78
C VAL A 396 -1.13 19.57 -0.29
N LYS A 397 -2.08 19.08 0.50
CA LYS A 397 -1.92 18.96 1.95
C LYS A 397 -1.04 17.78 2.30
N ASP A 398 -0.31 17.91 3.40
CA ASP A 398 0.43 16.82 4.02
C ASP A 398 0.02 16.76 5.49
N VAL A 399 -0.69 15.68 5.85
CA VAL A 399 -1.17 15.40 7.21
C VAL A 399 -0.16 14.56 8.01
N TYR A 400 1.12 14.61 7.63
CA TYR A 400 2.22 13.84 8.22
C TYR A 400 2.02 12.32 8.08
N VAL A 401 1.82 11.89 6.83
CA VAL A 401 1.71 10.48 6.42
C VAL A 401 2.49 10.25 5.13
N GLN A 402 2.91 9.01 4.89
CA GLN A 402 3.58 8.62 3.65
C GLN A 402 2.71 8.97 2.42
N MET A 403 3.40 9.19 1.30
CA MET A 403 2.81 9.45 0.00
C MET A 403 3.59 8.71 -1.09
N SER A 404 2.96 8.41 -2.22
CA SER A 404 3.63 7.89 -3.40
C SER A 404 3.44 8.82 -4.59
N ALA A 405 4.44 8.88 -5.47
CA ALA A 405 4.38 9.67 -6.68
C ALA A 405 5.09 8.96 -7.84
N ILE A 406 4.54 9.12 -9.05
CA ILE A 406 5.09 8.56 -10.29
C ILE A 406 5.12 9.62 -11.38
N HIS A 407 6.10 9.52 -12.27
CA HIS A 407 6.11 10.22 -13.54
C HIS A 407 5.21 9.48 -14.53
N THR A 408 4.48 10.22 -15.38
CA THR A 408 3.71 9.67 -16.50
C THR A 408 3.72 10.62 -17.71
N MET A 409 3.55 10.07 -18.90
CA MET A 409 3.37 10.81 -20.14
C MET A 409 1.95 10.64 -20.65
N TYR A 410 1.32 11.73 -21.10
CA TYR A 410 0.03 11.66 -21.78
C TYR A 410 -0.04 12.72 -22.87
N GLU A 411 -0.40 12.33 -24.10
CA GLU A 411 -0.45 13.21 -25.28
C GLU A 411 0.81 14.11 -25.40
N ASP A 412 1.99 13.48 -25.35
CA ASP A 412 3.32 14.11 -25.45
C ASP A 412 3.64 15.16 -24.38
N LYS A 413 2.86 15.21 -23.30
CA LYS A 413 3.10 16.09 -22.15
C LYS A 413 3.50 15.29 -20.93
N GLU A 414 4.36 15.89 -20.12
CA GLU A 414 4.92 15.31 -18.92
C GLU A 414 4.11 15.67 -17.68
N TYR A 415 3.82 14.67 -16.84
CA TYR A 415 3.03 14.82 -15.64
C TYR A 415 3.62 14.04 -14.47
N ILE A 416 3.19 14.43 -13.27
CA ILE A 416 3.35 13.66 -12.04
C ILE A 416 1.99 13.35 -11.46
N LEU A 417 1.79 12.09 -11.08
CA LEU A 417 0.73 11.69 -10.18
C LEU A 417 1.28 11.56 -8.77
N LEU A 418 0.56 12.05 -7.78
CA LEU A 418 0.89 11.89 -6.36
C LEU A 418 -0.37 11.48 -5.59
N SER A 419 -0.28 10.50 -4.70
CA SER A 419 -1.38 10.12 -3.82
C SER A 419 -1.00 10.18 -2.35
N ASN A 420 -1.89 10.75 -1.55
CA ASN A 420 -1.82 10.81 -0.08
C ASN A 420 -3.21 11.07 0.52
N ALA A 421 -3.27 11.14 1.86
CA ALA A 421 -4.48 11.52 2.58
C ALA A 421 -4.78 13.02 2.43
N GLY A 422 -6.02 13.35 2.05
CA GLY A 422 -6.48 14.73 1.90
C GLY A 422 -6.77 15.45 3.21
N GLY A 423 -6.98 14.71 4.31
CA GLY A 423 -7.19 15.27 5.64
C GLY A 423 -8.66 15.37 6.08
N PRO A 424 -8.90 15.91 7.30
CA PRO A 424 -7.92 16.54 8.19
C PRO A 424 -6.98 15.58 8.94
N LYS A 425 -7.29 14.28 9.03
CA LYS A 425 -6.39 13.23 9.57
C LYS A 425 -5.88 12.32 8.45
N ARG A 426 -5.43 11.10 8.80
CA ARG A 426 -5.14 10.02 7.82
C ARG A 426 -6.44 9.47 7.24
N GLU A 427 -7.10 10.28 6.44
CA GLU A 427 -8.40 10.01 5.84
C GLU A 427 -8.56 10.75 4.51
N ASN A 428 -9.57 10.33 3.74
CA ASN A 428 -9.97 10.92 2.47
C ASN A 428 -8.82 10.92 1.45
N GLY A 429 -8.41 9.72 1.02
CA GLY A 429 -7.36 9.54 0.04
C GLY A 429 -7.65 10.28 -1.26
N LEU A 430 -6.64 10.97 -1.78
CA LEU A 430 -6.68 11.75 -3.01
C LEU A 430 -5.63 11.23 -4.01
N VAL A 431 -5.90 11.45 -5.30
CA VAL A 431 -4.89 11.43 -6.36
C VAL A 431 -4.78 12.82 -6.96
N HIS A 432 -3.57 13.33 -6.97
CA HIS A 432 -3.20 14.66 -7.43
C HIS A 432 -2.49 14.58 -8.76
N LEU A 433 -2.86 15.45 -9.70
CA LEU A 433 -2.24 15.55 -11.01
C LEU A 433 -1.50 16.87 -11.12
N ALA A 434 -0.21 16.82 -11.42
CA ALA A 434 0.61 17.98 -11.74
C ALA A 434 1.16 17.86 -13.16
N ARG A 435 1.12 18.96 -13.92
CA ARG A 435 1.92 19.09 -15.14
C ARG A 435 3.34 19.49 -14.76
N VAL A 436 4.32 18.90 -15.43
CA VAL A 436 5.72 19.29 -15.33
C VAL A 436 5.98 20.37 -16.38
N GLU A 437 6.42 21.54 -15.92
CA GLU A 437 6.82 22.64 -16.81
C GLU A 437 8.28 22.45 -17.26
N GLU A 438 8.69 23.13 -18.34
CA GLU A 438 10.03 22.96 -18.95
C GLU A 438 11.19 23.17 -17.96
N ASN A 439 11.03 24.12 -17.02
CA ASN A 439 12.01 24.42 -15.97
C ASN A 439 12.04 23.40 -14.81
N GLY A 440 11.17 22.38 -14.85
CA GLY A 440 10.99 21.39 -13.80
C GLY A 440 10.15 21.84 -12.61
N GLU A 441 9.43 22.97 -12.71
CA GLU A 441 8.37 23.32 -11.77
C GLU A 441 7.10 22.49 -12.03
N LEU A 442 6.25 22.42 -11.00
CA LEU A 442 5.02 21.63 -11.02
C LEU A 442 3.80 22.55 -10.94
N THR A 443 2.90 22.41 -11.90
CA THR A 443 1.59 23.06 -11.90
C THR A 443 0.52 22.04 -11.54
N TRP A 444 -0.02 22.11 -10.32
CA TRP A 444 -1.10 21.23 -9.86
C TRP A 444 -2.42 21.57 -10.56
N LEU A 445 -3.01 20.58 -11.22
CA LEU A 445 -4.20 20.72 -12.06
C LEU A 445 -5.47 20.20 -11.39
N LYS A 446 -5.38 19.04 -10.72
CA LYS A 446 -6.53 18.30 -10.17
C LYS A 446 -6.18 17.61 -8.87
N HIS A 447 -7.20 17.42 -8.03
CA HIS A 447 -7.12 16.74 -6.73
C HIS A 447 -8.38 15.89 -6.56
N ASN A 448 -8.32 14.63 -7.00
CA ASN A 448 -9.51 13.78 -7.12
C ASN A 448 -9.62 12.82 -5.93
N PRO A 449 -10.77 12.76 -5.25
CA PRO A 449 -11.02 11.75 -4.22
C PRO A 449 -11.03 10.34 -4.82
N ILE A 450 -10.24 9.44 -4.21
CA ILE A 450 -10.15 8.03 -4.61
C ILE A 450 -10.69 7.07 -3.55
N GLN A 451 -10.60 7.43 -2.27
CA GLN A 451 -11.10 6.63 -1.16
C GLN A 451 -11.56 7.53 -0.01
N SER A 452 -12.81 7.39 0.42
CA SER A 452 -13.33 8.05 1.62
C SER A 452 -12.97 7.28 2.90
N GLY A 453 -13.03 7.97 4.05
CA GLY A 453 -12.70 7.36 5.35
C GLY A 453 -11.20 7.18 5.53
N LYS A 454 -10.78 6.26 6.42
CA LYS A 454 -9.35 6.06 6.74
C LYS A 454 -8.52 5.81 5.48
N PHE A 455 -7.42 6.53 5.35
CA PHE A 455 -6.48 6.39 4.24
C PHE A 455 -5.11 6.82 4.70
N ALA A 456 -4.11 5.97 4.55
CA ALA A 456 -2.76 6.24 5.05
C ALA A 456 -1.71 5.98 3.97
N TYR A 457 -0.84 4.97 4.15
CA TYR A 457 0.23 4.69 3.20
C TYR A 457 -0.35 4.17 1.89
N ASN A 458 0.33 4.45 0.79
CA ASN A 458 -0.09 4.03 -0.54
C ASN A 458 1.08 3.89 -1.51
N SER A 459 0.87 3.22 -2.64
CA SER A 459 1.86 3.04 -3.70
C SER A 459 1.21 3.00 -5.08
N LEU A 460 1.61 3.96 -5.94
CA LEU A 460 1.14 4.16 -7.31
C LEU A 460 2.00 3.41 -8.33
N GLN A 461 1.36 2.91 -9.39
CA GLN A 461 2.03 2.41 -10.60
C GLN A 461 1.26 2.79 -11.88
N GLU A 462 2.02 3.05 -12.95
CA GLU A 462 1.46 3.18 -14.29
C GLU A 462 1.27 1.79 -14.93
N LEU A 463 0.05 1.49 -15.38
CA LEU A 463 -0.31 0.19 -15.96
C LEU A 463 -0.20 0.17 -17.49
N GLY A 464 0.01 1.34 -18.11
CA GLY A 464 0.03 1.56 -19.55
C GLY A 464 -1.36 1.88 -20.10
N ASN A 465 -1.42 2.42 -21.33
CA ASN A 465 -2.66 2.82 -22.01
C ASN A 465 -3.51 3.81 -21.20
N GLY A 466 -2.87 4.73 -20.46
CA GLY A 466 -3.56 5.72 -19.63
C GLY A 466 -4.27 5.14 -18.39
N GLU A 467 -3.96 3.90 -18.00
CA GLU A 467 -4.43 3.27 -16.76
C GLU A 467 -3.35 3.32 -15.66
N TYR A 468 -3.81 3.39 -14.41
CA TYR A 468 -2.98 3.51 -13.21
C TYR A 468 -3.54 2.62 -12.09
N GLY A 469 -2.64 2.04 -11.30
CA GLY A 469 -2.97 1.23 -10.14
C GLY A 469 -2.53 1.91 -8.84
N LEU A 470 -3.32 1.72 -7.78
CA LEU A 470 -3.00 2.20 -6.43
C LEU A 470 -3.26 1.08 -5.42
N LEU A 471 -2.22 0.69 -4.68
CA LEU A 471 -2.32 -0.13 -3.47
C LEU A 471 -2.28 0.78 -2.25
N TYR A 472 -3.18 0.64 -1.28
CA TYR A 472 -3.30 1.60 -0.17
C TYR A 472 -3.81 0.99 1.13
N GLU A 473 -3.43 1.60 2.26
CA GLU A 473 -3.96 1.32 3.59
C GLU A 473 -5.38 1.89 3.74
N HIS A 474 -6.33 1.03 4.07
CA HIS A 474 -7.69 1.40 4.45
C HIS A 474 -8.21 0.47 5.55
N ALA A 475 -9.14 0.97 6.35
CA ALA A 475 -9.88 0.14 7.28
C ALA A 475 -11.29 0.69 7.40
N ASP A 476 -12.27 -0.19 7.22
CA ASP A 476 -13.66 0.07 7.55
C ASP A 476 -13.86 0.10 9.09
N GLY A 477 -15.08 0.39 9.54
CA GLY A 477 -15.37 0.57 10.96
C GLY A 477 -15.11 -0.64 11.88
N ASN A 478 -14.87 -1.83 11.33
CA ASN A 478 -14.61 -3.03 12.14
C ASN A 478 -13.28 -3.72 11.80
N GLN A 479 -12.60 -3.35 10.70
CA GLN A 479 -11.27 -3.85 10.35
C GLN A 479 -10.20 -3.32 11.31
N ASN A 480 -9.21 -4.16 11.60
CA ASN A 480 -7.99 -3.71 12.28
C ASN A 480 -7.19 -2.85 11.30
N ASP A 481 -6.50 -1.83 11.81
CA ASP A 481 -5.62 -1.00 11.01
C ASP A 481 -4.40 -1.84 10.55
N TYR A 482 -4.16 -2.11 9.27
CA TYR A 482 -5.01 -1.82 8.11
C TYR A 482 -5.26 -3.07 7.27
N THR A 483 -6.28 -3.03 6.44
CA THR A 483 -6.39 -3.85 5.23
C THR A 483 -5.71 -3.10 4.09
N LEU A 484 -4.95 -3.80 3.24
CA LEU A 484 -4.37 -3.20 2.04
C LEU A 484 -5.24 -3.52 0.83
N SER A 485 -5.71 -2.48 0.16
CA SER A 485 -6.65 -2.59 -0.96
C SER A 485 -6.08 -2.01 -2.24
N TYR A 486 -6.55 -2.51 -3.38
CA TYR A 486 -6.18 -2.09 -4.71
C TYR A 486 -7.36 -1.40 -5.42
N LYS A 487 -7.05 -0.35 -6.18
CA LYS A 487 -7.93 0.24 -7.18
C LYS A 487 -7.17 0.54 -8.46
N LYS A 488 -7.87 0.40 -9.58
CA LYS A 488 -7.41 0.88 -10.90
C LYS A 488 -8.24 2.09 -11.31
N PHE A 489 -7.59 3.07 -11.93
CA PHE A 489 -8.24 4.25 -12.51
C PHE A 489 -7.56 4.67 -13.81
N ASN A 490 -8.19 5.56 -14.57
CA ASN A 490 -7.65 6.02 -15.86
C ASN A 490 -7.48 7.55 -15.94
N TRP A 491 -6.95 8.01 -17.07
CA TRP A 491 -6.74 9.43 -17.35
C TRP A 491 -8.01 10.28 -17.30
N ASP A 492 -9.14 9.74 -17.73
CA ASP A 492 -10.43 10.42 -17.68
C ASP A 492 -10.87 10.69 -16.23
N PHE A 493 -10.67 9.73 -15.32
CA PHE A 493 -10.88 9.96 -13.88
C PHE A 493 -10.00 11.08 -13.33
N LEU A 494 -8.77 11.20 -13.85
CA LEU A 494 -7.83 12.22 -13.39
C LEU A 494 -8.19 13.63 -13.86
N THR A 495 -8.76 13.78 -15.06
CA THR A 495 -8.85 15.08 -15.74
C THR A 495 -10.26 15.63 -15.88
N LYS A 496 -11.26 14.77 -16.10
CA LYS A 496 -12.65 15.19 -16.30
C LYS A 496 -13.30 15.56 -14.98
N GLU A 497 -14.18 16.55 -15.01
CA GLU A 497 -14.96 16.95 -13.83
C GLU A 497 -16.01 15.88 -13.49
N ARG A 498 -16.21 15.61 -12.20
CA ARG A 498 -17.31 14.75 -11.76
C ARG A 498 -18.65 15.41 -12.08
N ILE A 499 -19.62 14.59 -12.49
CA ILE A 499 -20.93 15.05 -12.93
C ILE A 499 -21.88 15.06 -11.74
N SER A 500 -22.47 16.22 -11.44
CA SER A 500 -23.58 16.30 -10.49
C SER A 500 -24.81 15.59 -11.06
N PRO A 501 -25.47 14.69 -10.31
CA PRO A 501 -26.78 14.17 -10.66
C PRO A 501 -27.74 15.31 -11.02
N LYS A 502 -28.49 15.15 -12.13
CA LYS A 502 -29.51 16.11 -12.59
C LYS A 502 -30.92 15.74 -12.16
N GLU A 503 -31.10 14.50 -11.70
CA GLU A 503 -32.34 13.94 -11.16
C GLU A 503 -31.98 12.86 -10.13
N ALA A 504 -32.87 12.63 -9.15
CA ALA A 504 -32.81 11.50 -8.25
C ALA A 504 -33.55 10.32 -8.90
N LYS A 505 -32.83 9.23 -9.19
CA LYS A 505 -33.39 8.05 -9.87
C LYS A 505 -33.42 6.86 -8.94
N VAL A 506 -34.35 5.94 -9.19
CA VAL A 506 -34.32 4.62 -8.58
C VAL A 506 -33.12 3.83 -9.12
N LYS A 507 -32.23 3.41 -8.21
CA LYS A 507 -31.06 2.56 -8.50
C LYS A 507 -31.48 1.09 -8.65
N TYR A 508 -32.33 0.61 -7.75
CA TYR A 508 -32.98 -0.69 -7.85
C TYR A 508 -34.26 -0.73 -7.02
N ALA A 509 -35.16 -1.63 -7.41
CA ALA A 509 -36.37 -1.97 -6.66
C ALA A 509 -36.43 -3.50 -6.50
N ILE A 510 -36.11 -3.98 -5.30
CA ILE A 510 -35.97 -5.41 -4.98
C ILE A 510 -36.95 -5.82 -3.89
N GLU A 511 -37.51 -7.01 -4.01
CA GLU A 511 -38.28 -7.61 -2.90
C GLU A 511 -37.33 -7.97 -1.76
N LYS A 512 -37.53 -7.34 -0.60
CA LYS A 512 -36.70 -7.55 0.61
C LYS A 512 -37.30 -8.60 1.54
N TRP A 513 -38.64 -8.67 1.55
CA TRP A 513 -39.44 -9.67 2.25
C TRP A 513 -40.69 -9.96 1.43
N PRO A 514 -41.37 -11.11 1.62
CA PRO A 514 -42.59 -11.44 0.89
C PRO A 514 -43.61 -10.29 0.93
N GLY A 515 -43.92 -9.73 -0.24
CA GLY A 515 -44.85 -8.61 -0.41
C GLY A 515 -44.32 -7.23 -0.02
N ILE A 516 -43.02 -7.09 0.27
CA ILE A 516 -42.36 -5.82 0.62
C ILE A 516 -41.23 -5.52 -0.37
N LEU A 517 -41.43 -4.47 -1.15
CA LEU A 517 -40.48 -3.93 -2.12
C LEU A 517 -39.63 -2.82 -1.47
N ALA A 518 -38.32 -2.98 -1.51
CA ALA A 518 -37.36 -1.92 -1.19
C ALA A 518 -36.92 -1.21 -2.47
N MET A 519 -37.24 0.09 -2.57
CA MET A 519 -36.86 0.98 -3.66
C MET A 519 -35.76 1.93 -3.18
N GLU A 520 -34.54 1.72 -3.66
CA GLU A 520 -33.38 2.55 -3.32
C GLU A 520 -33.11 3.59 -4.41
N PHE A 521 -32.90 4.83 -4.01
CA PHE A 521 -32.56 5.97 -4.87
C PHE A 521 -31.06 6.20 -4.90
N ASP A 522 -30.55 6.74 -6.01
CA ASP A 522 -29.14 7.10 -6.17
C ASP A 522 -28.71 8.36 -5.40
N SER A 523 -29.67 9.08 -4.82
CA SER A 523 -29.49 10.28 -4.01
C SER A 523 -30.60 10.39 -2.96
N GLU A 524 -30.38 11.21 -1.92
CA GLU A 524 -31.29 11.33 -0.79
C GLU A 524 -32.66 11.87 -1.23
N VAL A 525 -33.72 11.17 -0.80
CA VAL A 525 -35.11 11.52 -1.05
C VAL A 525 -35.91 11.59 0.25
N LEU A 526 -37.01 12.32 0.20
CA LEU A 526 -37.92 12.54 1.31
C LEU A 526 -39.35 12.30 0.86
N VAL A 527 -40.08 11.52 1.64
CA VAL A 527 -41.52 11.35 1.47
C VAL A 527 -42.25 12.37 2.34
N ASN A 528 -42.76 13.43 1.70
CA ASN A 528 -43.64 14.41 2.36
C ASN A 528 -45.12 13.98 2.32
N LYS A 529 -45.53 13.26 1.26
CA LYS A 529 -46.88 12.74 1.09
C LYS A 529 -46.78 11.30 0.61
N ALA A 530 -47.34 10.35 1.37
CA ALA A 530 -47.24 8.92 1.10
C ALA A 530 -47.51 8.58 -0.38
N PRO A 531 -46.49 8.11 -1.14
CA PRO A 531 -46.63 7.83 -2.55
C PRO A 531 -47.30 6.48 -2.83
N THR A 532 -48.02 6.42 -3.94
CA THR A 532 -48.51 5.16 -4.52
C THR A 532 -47.91 5.03 -5.91
N LEU A 533 -47.17 3.95 -6.14
CA LEU A 533 -46.56 3.67 -7.45
C LEU A 533 -47.64 3.12 -8.39
N GLN A 534 -47.70 3.66 -9.60
CA GLN A 534 -48.50 3.09 -10.68
C GLN A 534 -47.68 2.02 -11.42
N LEU A 535 -48.24 0.82 -11.57
CA LEU A 535 -47.60 -0.28 -12.30
C LEU A 535 -48.16 -0.38 -13.73
N ALA A 536 -47.37 -0.94 -14.64
CA ALA A 536 -47.71 -1.10 -16.06
C ALA A 536 -48.93 -2.01 -16.30
N ASN A 537 -49.23 -2.93 -15.39
CA ASN A 537 -50.43 -3.77 -15.42
C ASN A 537 -51.69 -3.08 -14.88
N GLY A 538 -51.63 -1.78 -14.56
CA GLY A 538 -52.73 -0.98 -14.04
C GLY A 538 -52.94 -1.09 -12.53
N LYS A 539 -52.26 -2.02 -11.83
CA LYS A 539 -52.27 -2.12 -10.37
C LYS A 539 -51.28 -1.14 -9.73
N THR A 540 -51.18 -1.17 -8.40
CA THR A 540 -50.39 -0.22 -7.62
C THR A 540 -49.56 -0.88 -6.54
N ALA A 541 -48.41 -0.27 -6.20
CA ALA A 541 -47.66 -0.59 -4.98
C ALA A 541 -47.72 0.59 -4.01
N THR A 542 -48.00 0.32 -2.73
CA THR A 542 -48.38 1.34 -1.75
C THR A 542 -47.24 1.61 -0.78
N PHE A 543 -46.90 2.88 -0.53
CA PHE A 543 -45.84 3.23 0.40
C PHE A 543 -46.13 2.72 1.82
N MET A 544 -45.13 2.08 2.43
CA MET A 544 -45.16 1.62 3.81
C MET A 544 -44.44 2.60 4.73
N THR A 545 -43.16 2.82 4.45
CA THR A 545 -42.29 3.64 5.30
C THR A 545 -41.01 4.01 4.56
N GLN A 546 -40.32 5.05 5.04
CA GLN A 546 -38.99 5.42 4.61
C GLN A 546 -37.99 4.72 5.55
N TYR A 547 -37.18 3.81 5.01
CA TYR A 547 -36.25 2.99 5.78
C TYR A 547 -35.00 3.78 6.18
N ASP A 548 -34.47 4.57 5.24
CA ASP A 548 -33.37 5.50 5.44
C ASP A 548 -33.49 6.69 4.46
N THR A 549 -32.47 7.53 4.33
CA THR A 549 -32.50 8.72 3.46
C THR A 549 -32.51 8.41 1.96
N LYS A 550 -32.23 7.17 1.54
CA LYS A 550 -32.22 6.75 0.12
C LYS A 550 -33.19 5.60 -0.17
N THR A 551 -33.74 4.93 0.84
CA THR A 551 -34.54 3.70 0.66
C THR A 551 -35.98 3.88 1.13
N LEU A 552 -36.93 3.67 0.23
CA LEU A 552 -38.37 3.65 0.50
C LEU A 552 -38.91 2.22 0.42
N LEU A 553 -39.79 1.85 1.33
CA LEU A 553 -40.45 0.53 1.34
C LEU A 553 -41.89 0.65 0.87
N PHE A 554 -42.34 -0.29 0.03
CA PHE A 554 -43.69 -0.38 -0.51
C PHE A 554 -44.28 -1.78 -0.29
N THR A 555 -45.58 -1.88 -0.04
CA THR A 555 -46.32 -3.14 -0.16
C THR A 555 -46.65 -3.40 -1.63
N ILE A 556 -46.49 -4.65 -2.04
CA ILE A 556 -46.83 -5.10 -3.38
C ILE A 556 -47.46 -6.50 -3.35
N ASP A 557 -48.37 -6.76 -4.28
CA ASP A 557 -48.88 -8.10 -4.54
C ASP A 557 -47.75 -8.96 -5.16
N PRO A 558 -47.41 -10.13 -4.60
CA PRO A 558 -46.36 -11.00 -5.15
C PRO A 558 -46.53 -11.32 -6.65
N GLU A 559 -47.76 -11.34 -7.16
CA GLU A 559 -48.04 -11.56 -8.60
C GLU A 559 -47.60 -10.40 -9.50
N ASP A 560 -47.40 -9.21 -8.92
CA ASP A 560 -47.01 -7.99 -9.64
C ASP A 560 -45.49 -7.76 -9.65
N MET A 561 -44.71 -8.66 -9.04
CA MET A 561 -43.25 -8.66 -9.20
C MET A 561 -42.87 -8.89 -10.67
N GLY A 562 -41.87 -8.17 -11.16
CA GLY A 562 -41.50 -8.14 -12.59
C GLY A 562 -42.11 -6.98 -13.39
N GLN A 563 -43.13 -6.30 -12.85
CA GLN A 563 -43.76 -5.16 -13.52
C GLN A 563 -42.83 -3.93 -13.58
N LYS A 564 -43.15 -3.00 -14.48
CA LYS A 564 -42.52 -1.67 -14.52
C LYS A 564 -43.40 -0.64 -13.84
N VAL A 565 -42.77 0.27 -13.09
CA VAL A 565 -43.41 1.48 -12.58
C VAL A 565 -43.58 2.47 -13.73
N THR A 566 -44.77 3.02 -13.92
CA THR A 566 -45.03 4.05 -14.95
C THR A 566 -45.03 5.47 -14.38
N GLY A 567 -45.14 5.61 -13.06
CA GLY A 567 -45.10 6.90 -12.37
C GLY A 567 -45.67 6.80 -10.95
N LEU A 568 -45.99 7.95 -10.37
CA LEU A 568 -46.75 8.05 -9.14
C LEU A 568 -48.25 8.19 -9.48
N ALA A 569 -49.08 7.29 -8.98
CA ALA A 569 -50.53 7.44 -9.02
C ALA A 569 -50.99 8.54 -8.06
N GLU A 570 -50.40 8.57 -6.86
CA GLU A 570 -50.67 9.56 -5.81
C GLU A 570 -49.41 9.83 -4.97
N GLY A 571 -49.47 10.89 -4.16
CA GLY A 571 -48.40 11.29 -3.24
C GLY A 571 -47.25 12.05 -3.89
N ALA A 572 -46.15 12.20 -3.15
CA ALA A 572 -44.97 12.94 -3.60
C ALA A 572 -43.69 12.39 -2.94
N ILE A 573 -42.66 12.25 -3.76
CA ILE A 573 -41.28 11.99 -3.35
C ILE A 573 -40.47 13.19 -3.79
N GLU A 574 -39.75 13.81 -2.86
CA GLU A 574 -38.92 14.99 -3.12
C GLU A 574 -37.46 14.65 -2.94
N SER A 575 -36.57 15.18 -3.78
CA SER A 575 -35.14 15.08 -3.53
C SER A 575 -34.73 16.07 -2.46
N MET A 576 -33.90 15.64 -1.50
CA MET A 576 -33.28 16.55 -0.55
C MET A 576 -32.29 17.53 -1.20
N HIS A 577 -31.93 17.32 -2.47
CA HIS A 577 -31.02 18.17 -3.23
C HIS A 577 -31.74 19.06 -4.25
N ASN A 578 -33.07 19.17 -4.14
CA ASN A 578 -33.91 19.91 -5.07
C ASN A 578 -33.77 19.42 -6.53
N LEU A 579 -33.56 18.12 -6.70
CA LEU A 579 -33.54 17.44 -7.99
C LEU A 579 -34.94 16.91 -8.34
N PRO A 580 -35.33 16.87 -9.63
CA PRO A 580 -36.46 16.08 -10.09
C PRO A 580 -36.32 14.61 -9.66
N VAL A 581 -37.42 13.95 -9.27
CA VAL A 581 -37.43 12.54 -8.86
C VAL A 581 -38.06 11.68 -9.94
N SER A 582 -37.34 10.66 -10.39
CA SER A 582 -37.75 9.78 -11.48
C SER A 582 -37.92 8.34 -10.98
N VAL A 583 -39.18 7.89 -10.96
CA VAL A 583 -39.57 6.50 -10.60
C VAL A 583 -40.05 5.68 -11.80
N ALA A 584 -40.41 6.35 -12.90
CA ALA A 584 -40.93 5.70 -14.10
C ALA A 584 -39.85 4.88 -14.82
N GLY A 585 -40.22 3.73 -15.37
CA GLY A 585 -39.33 2.77 -16.03
C GLY A 585 -38.68 1.76 -15.07
N THR A 586 -38.79 1.96 -13.76
CA THR A 586 -38.23 1.05 -12.74
C THR A 586 -38.84 -0.34 -12.85
N LYS A 587 -38.02 -1.36 -13.06
CA LYS A 587 -38.44 -2.78 -13.06
C LYS A 587 -38.38 -3.33 -11.64
N LEU A 588 -39.48 -3.95 -11.19
CA LEU A 588 -39.57 -4.59 -9.89
C LEU A 588 -38.99 -6.00 -9.99
N SER A 589 -38.05 -6.37 -9.12
CA SER A 589 -37.27 -7.61 -9.27
C SER A 589 -37.16 -8.44 -7.99
N ASN A 590 -37.01 -9.76 -8.14
CA ASN A 590 -36.83 -10.71 -7.02
C ASN A 590 -35.35 -10.93 -6.66
N GLY A 591 -34.42 -10.09 -7.15
CA GLY A 591 -32.98 -10.25 -6.96
C GLY A 591 -32.17 -9.00 -7.33
N MET A 592 -30.90 -8.95 -6.96
CA MET A 592 -29.99 -7.84 -7.27
C MET A 592 -29.75 -7.77 -8.79
N ASN A 593 -30.14 -6.67 -9.46
CA ASN A 593 -29.90 -6.50 -10.89
C ASN A 593 -28.40 -6.36 -11.18
N GLY A 594 -27.81 -7.34 -11.87
CA GLY A 594 -26.72 -7.08 -12.79
C GLY A 594 -27.23 -6.20 -13.93
N SER A 595 -26.41 -5.25 -14.37
CA SER A 595 -26.71 -4.33 -15.47
C SER A 595 -27.19 -5.05 -16.73
N GLU A 596 -28.42 -4.79 -17.19
CA GLU A 596 -28.83 -5.11 -18.57
C GLU A 596 -27.95 -4.27 -19.53
N VAL A 597 -27.28 -4.96 -20.45
CA VAL A 597 -26.46 -4.38 -21.51
C VAL A 597 -27.35 -3.53 -22.41
N ALA A 598 -26.93 -2.31 -22.71
CA ALA A 598 -27.60 -1.48 -23.71
C ALA A 598 -27.62 -2.22 -25.06
N VAL A 599 -28.80 -2.64 -25.50
CA VAL A 599 -29.02 -3.10 -26.87
C VAL A 599 -28.95 -1.84 -27.74
N HIS A 600 -27.82 -1.67 -28.41
CA HIS A 600 -27.69 -0.71 -29.50
C HIS A 600 -28.53 -1.23 -30.67
N GLU A 601 -29.71 -0.65 -30.89
CA GLU A 601 -30.40 -0.82 -32.17
C GLU A 601 -29.58 -0.09 -33.25
N VAL A 602 -28.96 -0.86 -34.13
CA VAL A 602 -28.34 -0.35 -35.36
C VAL A 602 -29.48 0.03 -36.31
N PRO A 603 -29.54 1.26 -36.83
CA PRO A 603 -30.52 1.60 -37.86
C PRO A 603 -30.26 0.77 -39.13
N GLU A 604 -31.28 0.12 -39.67
CA GLU A 604 -31.23 -0.56 -40.98
C GLU A 604 -30.82 0.44 -42.08
N PHE A 605 -29.62 0.27 -42.60
CA PHE A 605 -29.16 0.96 -43.81
C PHE A 605 -29.73 0.24 -45.04
N THR A 606 -30.72 0.86 -45.69
CA THR A 606 -31.23 0.45 -47.00
C THR A 606 -30.62 1.31 -48.10
N GLY A 607 -29.42 0.95 -48.54
CA GLY A 607 -28.76 1.60 -49.68
C GLY A 607 -27.75 0.67 -50.34
N GLY A 608 -28.06 0.17 -51.54
CA GLY A 608 -27.12 -0.66 -52.30
C GLY A 608 -26.23 0.16 -53.22
N VAL A 609 -24.92 -0.10 -53.25
CA VAL A 609 -24.08 -0.03 -54.47
C VAL A 609 -22.81 -0.91 -54.34
N ASN A 610 -22.66 -1.84 -55.29
CA ASN A 610 -21.50 -2.50 -55.89
C ASN A 610 -20.10 -2.51 -55.22
N GLY A 611 -19.60 -3.73 -54.96
CA GLY A 611 -18.41 -4.28 -55.60
C GLY A 611 -17.04 -4.14 -54.90
N GLU A 612 -16.66 -5.14 -54.10
CA GLU A 612 -15.47 -6.00 -54.26
C GLU A 612 -15.39 -6.99 -53.08
N GLU A 613 -15.13 -8.27 -53.37
CA GLU A 613 -15.23 -9.40 -52.45
C GLU A 613 -14.22 -9.31 -51.29
N ALA A 614 -14.72 -9.30 -50.05
CA ALA A 614 -13.94 -9.60 -48.85
C ALA A 614 -14.15 -11.06 -48.43
N ALA A 615 -13.05 -11.74 -48.14
CA ALA A 615 -13.01 -13.16 -47.78
C ALA A 615 -13.83 -13.47 -46.52
N VAL A 616 -14.67 -14.51 -46.62
CA VAL A 616 -15.44 -15.11 -45.54
C VAL A 616 -14.51 -15.93 -44.64
N HIS A 617 -14.52 -15.67 -43.34
CA HIS A 617 -13.90 -16.55 -42.35
C HIS A 617 -15.02 -17.17 -41.50
N GLU A 618 -15.36 -18.43 -41.79
CA GLU A 618 -16.31 -19.21 -41.01
C GLU A 618 -15.65 -19.69 -39.71
N ILE A 619 -16.28 -19.35 -38.57
CA ILE A 619 -15.95 -19.90 -37.25
C ILE A 619 -16.89 -21.11 -37.05
N PRO A 620 -16.39 -22.33 -36.79
CA PRO A 620 -17.29 -23.44 -36.46
C PRO A 620 -17.89 -23.26 -35.06
N GLU A 621 -19.22 -23.18 -34.98
CA GLU A 621 -19.98 -23.30 -33.74
C GLU A 621 -20.01 -24.77 -33.26
N TYR A 622 -19.61 -25.00 -32.01
CA TYR A 622 -19.74 -26.30 -31.35
C TYR A 622 -21.06 -26.38 -30.58
N THR A 623 -21.94 -27.30 -30.98
CA THR A 623 -23.18 -27.65 -30.26
C THR A 623 -23.15 -29.12 -29.89
N GLY A 624 -22.85 -29.44 -28.62
CA GLY A 624 -22.90 -30.82 -28.13
C GLY A 624 -22.69 -30.95 -26.60
N PRO A 625 -23.53 -31.70 -25.86
CA PRO A 625 -23.52 -31.74 -24.40
C PRO A 625 -22.38 -32.56 -23.78
N LEU A 626 -21.92 -32.11 -22.62
CA LEU A 626 -20.89 -32.71 -21.76
C LEU A 626 -21.36 -34.02 -21.09
N GLY A 627 -20.49 -35.03 -21.12
CA GLY A 627 -20.62 -36.30 -20.38
C GLY A 627 -19.24 -36.85 -19.99
N THR A 628 -19.18 -37.50 -18.84
CA THR A 628 -18.01 -37.76 -17.97
C THR A 628 -17.18 -39.01 -18.27
N ALA A 629 -15.91 -38.96 -17.84
CA ALA A 629 -14.96 -40.05 -17.50
C ALA A 629 -14.20 -40.76 -18.65
N GLY A 630 -12.86 -40.73 -18.57
CA GLY A 630 -11.96 -41.65 -19.28
C GLY A 630 -10.59 -41.06 -19.64
N GLU A 631 -9.51 -41.71 -19.19
CA GLU A 631 -8.12 -41.39 -19.49
C GLU A 631 -7.78 -41.63 -20.97
N ALA A 632 -7.54 -40.56 -21.74
CA ALA A 632 -6.87 -40.61 -23.04
C ALA A 632 -6.16 -39.26 -23.31
N PRO A 633 -4.94 -39.26 -23.87
CA PRO A 633 -4.16 -38.04 -24.11
C PRO A 633 -4.74 -37.20 -25.26
N ALA A 634 -4.66 -35.87 -25.12
CA ALA A 634 -5.17 -34.90 -26.09
C ALA A 634 -4.35 -34.87 -27.40
N PRO A 635 -4.97 -34.67 -28.58
CA PRO A 635 -4.28 -34.63 -29.87
C PRO A 635 -3.54 -33.31 -30.12
N THR A 636 -2.34 -33.40 -30.71
CA THR A 636 -1.53 -32.28 -31.21
C THR A 636 -2.09 -31.72 -32.52
N VAL A 637 -2.14 -30.39 -32.63
CA VAL A 637 -2.53 -29.66 -33.86
C VAL A 637 -1.27 -29.14 -34.56
N GLU A 638 -1.06 -29.54 -35.82
CA GLU A 638 -0.01 -29.01 -36.69
C GLU A 638 -0.39 -27.60 -37.22
N LYS A 639 0.56 -26.66 -37.16
CA LYS A 639 0.44 -25.32 -37.74
C LYS A 639 0.52 -25.39 -39.28
N PRO A 640 -0.35 -24.71 -40.04
CA PRO A 640 -0.14 -24.53 -41.48
C PRO A 640 0.96 -23.49 -41.75
N GLU A 641 1.88 -23.83 -42.66
CA GLU A 641 2.88 -22.89 -43.21
C GLU A 641 2.24 -21.90 -44.18
N PHE A 642 2.62 -20.63 -44.04
CA PHE A 642 2.20 -19.54 -44.93
C PHE A 642 3.19 -19.38 -46.09
N THR A 643 2.72 -19.60 -47.33
CA THR A 643 3.46 -19.32 -48.56
C THR A 643 2.78 -18.17 -49.32
N GLY A 644 3.23 -16.93 -49.08
CA GLY A 644 2.75 -15.74 -49.80
C GLY A 644 3.79 -14.63 -49.79
N GLY A 645 4.21 -14.17 -50.98
CA GLY A 645 5.31 -13.23 -51.18
C GLY A 645 4.91 -11.75 -51.24
N VAL A 646 5.74 -10.94 -50.55
CA VAL A 646 6.25 -9.56 -50.78
C VAL A 646 5.35 -8.38 -51.18
N ASN A 647 5.54 -7.27 -50.43
CA ASN A 647 6.13 -6.04 -50.97
C ASN A 647 6.82 -5.22 -49.85
N ALA A 648 8.15 -5.06 -49.97
CA ALA A 648 8.99 -4.29 -49.06
C ALA A 648 9.09 -2.84 -49.55
N VAL A 649 9.05 -1.89 -48.61
CA VAL A 649 9.48 -0.50 -48.82
C VAL A 649 10.58 -0.19 -47.81
N GLU A 650 11.63 0.45 -48.31
CA GLU A 650 12.97 0.62 -47.74
C GLU A 650 12.98 1.18 -46.30
N ALA A 651 13.79 0.54 -45.44
CA ALA A 651 14.22 1.08 -44.16
C ALA A 651 15.69 1.50 -44.24
N ALA A 652 15.98 2.71 -43.76
CA ALA A 652 17.28 3.36 -43.76
C ALA A 652 18.33 2.58 -42.96
N VAL A 653 19.52 2.44 -43.55
CA VAL A 653 20.74 1.91 -42.93
C VAL A 653 21.29 2.97 -41.97
N HIS A 654 21.46 2.61 -40.69
CA HIS A 654 22.24 3.39 -39.74
C HIS A 654 23.47 2.56 -39.35
N GLU A 655 24.64 2.96 -39.83
CA GLU A 655 25.92 2.36 -39.45
C GLU A 655 26.30 2.76 -38.02
N LEU A 656 26.74 1.78 -37.23
CA LEU A 656 27.39 1.96 -35.93
C LEU A 656 28.91 1.80 -36.13
N PRO A 657 29.77 2.65 -35.51
CA PRO A 657 31.21 2.53 -35.66
C PRO A 657 31.78 1.35 -34.85
N GLU A 658 32.71 0.63 -35.47
CA GLU A 658 33.51 -0.43 -34.84
C GLU A 658 34.40 0.13 -33.72
N TYR A 659 34.26 -0.45 -32.52
CA TYR A 659 35.16 -0.23 -31.40
C TYR A 659 36.23 -1.34 -31.38
N THR A 660 37.47 -0.98 -31.69
CA THR A 660 38.64 -1.85 -31.50
C THR A 660 39.36 -1.48 -30.21
N GLY A 661 39.09 -2.21 -29.13
CA GLY A 661 39.82 -2.09 -27.85
C GLY A 661 39.94 -3.47 -27.18
N GLY A 662 41.18 -3.95 -27.03
CA GLY A 662 41.51 -5.31 -26.61
C GLY A 662 41.12 -5.64 -25.16
N VAL A 663 40.66 -6.88 -24.96
CA VAL A 663 40.35 -7.48 -23.67
C VAL A 663 41.47 -8.44 -23.25
N ASN A 664 42.02 -8.20 -22.06
CA ASN A 664 42.87 -9.14 -21.36
C ASN A 664 42.02 -10.32 -20.86
N ALA A 665 42.41 -11.53 -21.23
CA ALA A 665 41.76 -12.76 -20.78
C ALA A 665 42.08 -13.02 -19.29
N ALA A 666 41.04 -13.28 -18.50
CA ALA A 666 41.12 -13.95 -17.22
C ALA A 666 40.10 -15.09 -17.21
N ASP A 667 40.55 -16.25 -16.76
CA ASP A 667 39.98 -17.58 -16.99
C ASP A 667 38.52 -17.74 -16.56
N ALA A 668 37.76 -18.47 -17.39
CA ALA A 668 36.42 -18.95 -17.07
C ALA A 668 36.48 -20.08 -16.04
N ALA A 669 35.83 -19.88 -14.89
CA ALA A 669 35.57 -20.94 -13.93
C ALA A 669 34.50 -21.90 -14.50
N VAL A 670 34.88 -23.16 -14.67
CA VAL A 670 34.00 -24.27 -15.03
C VAL A 670 33.16 -24.64 -13.81
N HIS A 671 31.84 -24.46 -13.90
CA HIS A 671 30.90 -25.08 -12.95
C HIS A 671 30.47 -26.45 -13.48
N GLU A 672 31.00 -27.51 -12.88
CA GLU A 672 30.48 -28.87 -13.06
C GLU A 672 29.15 -29.01 -12.31
N PHE A 673 28.10 -29.38 -13.04
CA PHE A 673 26.83 -29.81 -12.47
C PHE A 673 26.98 -31.24 -11.93
N ALA A 674 26.70 -31.44 -10.64
CA ALA A 674 26.55 -32.78 -10.08
C ALA A 674 25.19 -33.36 -10.47
N GLU A 675 25.19 -34.47 -11.22
CA GLU A 675 24.03 -35.31 -11.52
C GLU A 675 23.44 -35.92 -10.24
N TYR A 676 22.15 -35.69 -10.00
CA TYR A 676 21.37 -36.38 -8.96
C TYR A 676 20.74 -37.65 -9.55
N LYS A 677 21.14 -38.82 -9.03
CA LYS A 677 20.43 -40.10 -9.20
C LYS A 677 19.99 -40.61 -7.83
N GLY A 678 18.68 -40.79 -7.66
CA GLY A 678 18.11 -41.41 -6.47
C GLY A 678 16.59 -41.43 -6.50
N THR A 679 16.05 -42.56 -6.93
CA THR A 679 14.64 -43.00 -6.94
C THR A 679 14.16 -43.49 -5.57
N ASP A 680 12.82 -43.58 -5.44
CA ASP A 680 12.01 -44.17 -4.37
C ASP A 680 11.89 -43.31 -3.09
N SER A 681 10.71 -43.04 -2.52
CA SER A 681 9.45 -43.80 -2.52
C SER A 681 8.30 -42.92 -2.02
N LEU A 682 7.11 -43.16 -2.57
CA LEU A 682 5.81 -42.69 -2.07
C LEU A 682 5.57 -43.24 -0.65
N VAL A 683 5.39 -42.36 0.32
CA VAL A 683 4.75 -42.69 1.60
C VAL A 683 3.65 -41.66 1.87
N THR A 684 2.42 -42.12 1.72
CA THR A 684 1.21 -41.53 2.32
C THR A 684 1.40 -41.32 3.82
N LEU A 685 1.25 -40.09 4.31
CA LEU A 685 1.02 -39.82 5.73
C LEU A 685 -0.38 -39.27 5.93
N ALA A 686 -1.10 -39.99 6.77
CA ALA A 686 -2.47 -39.77 7.18
C ALA A 686 -2.62 -38.47 7.98
N ALA A 687 -3.84 -37.93 7.95
CA ALA A 687 -4.29 -36.89 8.86
C ALA A 687 -4.15 -37.37 10.32
N GLU A 688 -3.44 -36.60 11.15
CA GLU A 688 -3.51 -36.72 12.60
C GLU A 688 -4.38 -35.60 13.16
N ASP A 689 -5.50 -36.01 13.74
CA ASP A 689 -6.42 -35.19 14.52
C ASP A 689 -5.73 -34.66 15.79
N TYR A 690 -5.53 -33.34 15.87
CA TYR A 690 -5.24 -32.67 17.14
C TYR A 690 -6.52 -32.11 17.76
N THR A 691 -7.23 -32.94 18.52
CA THR A 691 -8.22 -32.46 19.50
C THR A 691 -7.52 -31.77 20.67
N TYR A 692 -7.55 -30.44 20.71
CA TYR A 692 -7.17 -29.66 21.88
C TYR A 692 -8.35 -29.57 22.88
N LYS A 693 -8.17 -30.12 24.10
CA LYS A 693 -9.09 -29.94 25.23
C LYS A 693 -8.71 -28.69 26.02
N ALA A 694 -9.60 -27.69 26.02
CA ALA A 694 -9.46 -26.49 26.86
C ALA A 694 -9.70 -26.82 28.36
N PRO A 695 -8.95 -26.22 29.30
CA PRO A 695 -9.34 -26.21 30.72
C PRO A 695 -10.45 -25.18 30.98
N LEU A 696 -11.46 -25.57 31.76
CA LEU A 696 -12.49 -24.68 32.30
C LEU A 696 -11.84 -23.58 33.15
N ALA A 697 -12.04 -22.32 32.77
CA ALA A 697 -11.88 -21.17 33.65
C ALA A 697 -13.26 -20.48 33.79
N GLN A 698 -13.76 -20.41 35.02
CA GLN A 698 -14.98 -19.72 35.41
C GLN A 698 -14.89 -18.23 35.05
N GLN A 699 -15.79 -17.77 34.18
CA GLN A 699 -16.02 -16.37 33.88
C GLN A 699 -16.87 -15.72 34.98
N THR A 700 -16.39 -14.61 35.54
CA THR A 700 -17.22 -13.58 36.17
C THR A 700 -17.35 -12.40 35.20
N LEU A 701 -18.59 -12.03 34.90
CA LEU A 701 -18.97 -10.92 34.01
C LEU A 701 -18.78 -9.57 34.73
N PRO A 702 -18.36 -8.49 34.05
CA PRO A 702 -18.55 -7.13 34.53
C PRO A 702 -19.92 -6.57 34.13
N ASP A 703 -20.60 -5.98 35.11
CA ASP A 703 -21.92 -5.36 35.01
C ASP A 703 -21.97 -4.19 34.01
N THR A 704 -22.89 -4.29 33.04
CA THR A 704 -23.33 -3.17 32.20
C THR A 704 -24.66 -2.63 32.73
N GLY A 705 -24.65 -1.42 33.29
CA GLY A 705 -25.86 -0.75 33.77
C GLY A 705 -25.88 0.74 33.37
N ASN A 706 -26.53 1.04 32.25
CA ASN A 706 -27.04 2.39 31.97
C ASN A 706 -28.25 2.66 32.88
N LYS A 707 -28.24 3.79 33.60
CA LYS A 707 -29.45 4.41 34.15
C LYS A 707 -29.47 5.89 33.77
N GLU A 708 -30.37 6.23 32.85
CA GLU A 708 -30.95 7.56 32.78
C GLU A 708 -32.27 7.61 33.56
N SER A 709 -32.51 8.73 34.25
CA SER A 709 -33.74 9.56 34.26
C SER A 709 -33.99 10.21 35.62
N GLY A 710 -34.32 11.52 35.60
CA GLY A 710 -34.96 12.21 36.72
C GLY A 710 -34.57 13.68 36.92
N LEU A 711 -35.04 14.58 36.05
CA LEU A 711 -35.12 16.03 36.28
C LEU A 711 -36.12 16.36 37.40
N LEU A 712 -35.82 17.37 38.26
CA LEU A 712 -36.77 18.46 38.55
C LEU A 712 -36.10 19.66 39.26
N THR A 713 -36.34 20.81 38.65
CA THR A 713 -36.00 22.23 38.89
C THR A 713 -36.43 22.83 40.23
N SER A 714 -35.69 23.85 40.72
CA SER A 714 -36.27 25.19 40.99
C SER A 714 -35.22 26.29 41.25
N LEU A 715 -35.38 27.42 40.52
CA LEU A 715 -35.28 28.84 40.92
C LEU A 715 -34.09 29.31 41.79
N GLY A 716 -33.31 30.35 41.48
CA GLY A 716 -33.38 31.36 40.43
C GLY A 716 -32.43 32.55 40.71
N LEU A 717 -32.49 33.51 39.76
CA LEU A 717 -32.21 34.94 39.86
C LEU A 717 -30.76 35.50 39.87
N THR A 718 -30.44 36.12 38.73
CA THR A 718 -29.95 37.52 38.53
C THR A 718 -28.61 38.00 39.12
N ALA A 719 -27.64 38.14 38.20
CA ALA A 719 -27.12 39.40 37.64
C ALA A 719 -26.41 40.46 38.52
N PHE A 720 -25.41 41.07 37.86
CA PHE A 720 -24.84 42.43 38.00
C PHE A 720 -23.47 42.66 38.71
N PHE A 721 -22.49 42.96 37.85
CA PHE A 721 -21.42 43.98 37.87
C PHE A 721 -20.32 44.04 38.96
N LEU A 722 -19.07 43.90 38.46
CA LEU A 722 -17.89 44.78 38.59
C LEU A 722 -17.58 45.48 39.93
N GLY A 723 -16.43 45.10 40.49
CA GLY A 723 -15.27 46.02 40.53
C GLY A 723 -15.06 46.88 41.78
N LEU A 724 -14.06 46.46 42.58
CA LEU A 724 -13.03 47.27 43.26
C LEU A 724 -13.46 48.34 44.27
N PHE A 725 -13.01 48.16 45.53
CA PHE A 725 -12.18 49.17 46.20
C PHE A 725 -11.23 48.51 47.21
N ALA A 726 -9.98 49.00 47.19
CA ALA A 726 -8.82 48.55 47.96
C ALA A 726 -8.91 48.92 49.45
N ILE A 727 -8.03 48.34 50.28
CA ILE A 727 -7.14 49.08 51.22
C ILE A 727 -6.08 48.12 51.78
N GLY A 728 -4.83 48.54 51.66
CA GLY A 728 -3.64 47.85 52.13
C GLY A 728 -3.19 48.24 53.56
N LYS A 729 -2.20 47.48 54.02
CA LYS A 729 -1.40 47.62 55.25
C LYS A 729 -0.74 49.00 55.42
N LYS A 730 -0.70 49.52 56.65
CA LYS A 730 0.54 49.71 57.46
C LYS A 730 0.32 50.57 58.73
N ARG A 731 0.93 50.12 59.82
CA ARG A 731 1.69 50.87 60.85
C ARG A 731 2.94 49.99 61.09
N GLU A 732 4.18 50.42 61.15
CA GLU A 732 4.82 51.72 61.41
C GLU A 732 6.19 51.81 60.68
N LYS A 733 6.57 53.07 60.43
CA LYS A 733 7.88 53.70 60.12
C LYS A 733 8.74 53.13 59.00
#